data_AF-A0A088SZ64-F1
#
_entry.id   AF-A0A088SZ64-F1
#
_cell.length_a   1.000
_cell.length_b   1.000
_cell.length_c   1.000
_cell.angle_alpha   90.00
_cell.angle_beta   90.00
_cell.angle_gamma   90.00
#
_symmetry.space_group_name_H-M   'P 1'
#
loop_
_entity.id
_entity.type
_entity.pdbx_description
1 polymer ?
#
loop_
_entity_poly.entity_id
_entity_poly.type
_entity_poly.pdbx_seq_one_letter_code
_entity_poly.pdbx_strand_id
1 'polypeptide(L)'
;MDVVKAVCTTCGNNLDVSSDTSAVTCEYCGNTFLLANGIDFALKSEAEIGGISKLRNNLKRSVLADDHKNILAFSKEILRLIPKDDLANYYFAYANYSFGSRRYLFDFYNHTVQIKSDAETIITHITEYSDVRDKSLVENFIARHNPEKIDAYRNKYTQKLIDEENYSSIPRDVFISFRSTEIEIATEVLGVLEKDGSACWISSRNLRPNDNENYWINIEDAISKSKVFLVISSHESMISRDVKRELDIANKLNKQRVEFKVDSSRHTSTFKYFFDGIKWIDATENKEDALIELKRRVYSMLTDTNANYSTSPDTKQNISDADSSDFIRKTNRAKIELIGSNYKDAANSIKDALGIDPESAEAWWLLFLSENNFQSTETFLDYIAKKQTLSKMADLYNKVAYKQYKKYAKKDNTGEPINSKKFEKFLYDQITDYINKPKLPNKSKRDYLHSYLPNHILTLWADNILRNGIVTDNEINFLLDNPNRIKELENIFEDFEDLKAHPSYQKSHIKDYSERFYKNYEKVIQKRGSDLKELQELTNKLYDELDTLLEKKKFSNALAKAQELFYLDNSSEDKYMYLLLAKVKARSTVELYDSILKQKKFDRKHIIESIIFEKLYRSEKYSHLIDDIILHVNYKKVKKNNRISMNLRGENNEV
;
A
#
# COMPACT_ATOMS: atom_id res chain seq x y z
N MET A 1 -54.75 14.14 22.67
CA MET A 1 -53.64 13.17 22.58
C MET A 1 -54.15 12.09 21.68
N ASP A 2 -53.81 12.19 20.41
CA ASP A 2 -54.37 11.29 19.41
C ASP A 2 -53.45 10.07 19.34
N VAL A 3 -54.04 8.89 19.50
CA VAL A 3 -53.28 7.63 19.55
C VAL A 3 -53.14 7.11 18.13
N VAL A 4 -51.91 7.05 17.66
CA VAL A 4 -51.54 6.64 16.31
C VAL A 4 -50.94 5.23 16.36
N LYS A 5 -51.37 4.37 15.44
CA LYS A 5 -50.76 3.05 15.27
C LYS A 5 -49.41 3.16 14.57
N ALA A 6 -48.39 2.63 15.21
CA ALA A 6 -47.07 2.46 14.65
C ALA A 6 -46.65 0.99 14.76
N VAL A 7 -45.93 0.48 13.77
CA VAL A 7 -45.33 -0.86 13.84
C VAL A 7 -43.85 -0.68 14.14
N CYS A 8 -43.32 -1.45 15.10
CA CYS A 8 -41.90 -1.41 15.41
C CYS A 8 -41.08 -1.89 14.21
N THR A 9 -40.25 -0.99 13.65
CA THR A 9 -39.38 -1.26 12.49
C THR A 9 -38.34 -2.37 12.72
N THR A 10 -38.18 -2.85 13.96
CA THR A 10 -37.15 -3.83 14.35
C THR A 10 -37.71 -5.23 14.62
N CYS A 11 -38.90 -5.36 15.21
CA CYS A 11 -39.53 -6.66 15.51
C CYS A 11 -40.84 -6.94 14.76
N GLY A 12 -41.51 -5.91 14.20
CA GLY A 12 -42.79 -6.06 13.50
C GLY A 12 -44.03 -6.05 14.40
N ASN A 13 -43.90 -5.83 15.72
CA ASN A 13 -45.06 -5.73 16.61
C ASN A 13 -45.76 -4.37 16.47
N ASN A 14 -47.10 -4.40 16.56
CA ASN A 14 -47.96 -3.21 16.66
C ASN A 14 -47.73 -2.50 18.01
N LEU A 15 -47.80 -1.16 17.99
CA LEU A 15 -47.73 -0.27 19.14
C LEU A 15 -48.75 0.86 18.96
N ASP A 16 -49.54 1.14 20.00
CA ASP A 16 -50.46 2.28 20.05
C ASP A 16 -49.76 3.44 20.79
N VAL A 17 -49.48 4.56 20.10
CA VAL A 17 -48.55 5.59 20.59
C VAL A 17 -49.12 7.01 20.49
N SER A 18 -48.76 7.92 21.40
CA SER A 18 -49.20 9.32 21.35
C SER A 18 -48.56 10.08 20.18
N SER A 19 -49.39 10.83 19.45
CA SER A 19 -49.05 11.77 18.36
C SER A 19 -47.87 12.70 18.66
N ASP A 20 -47.69 13.05 19.92
CA ASP A 20 -46.82 14.14 20.36
C ASP A 20 -45.34 13.70 20.53
N THR A 21 -45.01 12.45 20.17
CA THR A 21 -43.69 11.84 20.37
C THR A 21 -42.92 11.66 19.06
N SER A 22 -41.69 12.17 18.98
CA SER A 22 -40.86 12.05 17.77
C SER A 22 -40.15 10.69 17.63
N ALA A 23 -39.92 10.01 18.74
CA ALA A 23 -39.31 8.68 18.81
C ALA A 23 -39.99 7.81 19.87
N VAL A 24 -40.04 6.51 19.62
CA VAL A 24 -40.78 5.50 20.38
C VAL A 24 -39.85 4.34 20.72
N THR A 25 -39.84 3.89 21.98
CA THR A 25 -39.15 2.65 22.39
C THR A 25 -40.15 1.50 22.38
N CYS A 26 -39.83 0.42 21.65
CA CYS A 26 -40.71 -0.74 21.58
C CYS A 26 -40.63 -1.61 22.84
N GLU A 27 -41.74 -1.72 23.58
CA GLU A 27 -41.85 -2.54 24.80
C GLU A 27 -41.44 -4.01 24.59
N TYR A 28 -41.70 -4.56 23.40
CA TYR A 28 -41.39 -5.97 23.08
C TYR A 28 -39.93 -6.28 22.73
N CYS A 29 -39.10 -5.29 22.37
CA CYS A 29 -37.73 -5.54 21.92
C CYS A 29 -36.69 -4.49 22.35
N GLY A 30 -37.08 -3.50 23.16
CA GLY A 30 -36.21 -2.43 23.66
C GLY A 30 -35.73 -1.41 22.63
N ASN A 31 -35.98 -1.61 21.33
CA ASN A 31 -35.44 -0.74 20.29
C ASN A 31 -36.20 0.60 20.18
N THR A 32 -35.47 1.72 20.22
CA THR A 32 -36.00 3.06 19.91
C THR A 32 -35.99 3.33 18.40
N PHE A 33 -37.09 3.82 17.85
CA PHE A 33 -37.25 4.17 16.43
C PHE A 33 -38.05 5.47 16.27
N LEU A 34 -37.93 6.17 15.13
CA LEU A 34 -38.70 7.39 14.86
C LEU A 34 -40.18 7.05 14.63
N LEU A 35 -41.10 7.80 15.24
CA LEU A 35 -42.55 7.52 15.13
C LEU A 35 -43.00 7.51 13.66
N ALA A 36 -42.55 8.48 12.86
CA ALA A 36 -42.85 8.57 11.42
C ALA A 36 -42.46 7.29 10.65
N ASN A 37 -41.28 6.71 10.91
CA ASN A 37 -40.86 5.46 10.26
C ASN A 37 -41.78 4.29 10.65
N GLY A 38 -42.29 4.26 11.89
CA GLY A 38 -43.23 3.23 12.35
C GLY A 38 -44.65 3.39 11.81
N ILE A 39 -45.07 4.62 11.50
CA ILE A 39 -46.34 4.92 10.82
C ILE A 39 -46.24 4.51 9.34
N ASP A 40 -45.18 4.89 8.63
CA ASP A 40 -44.90 4.43 7.25
C ASP A 40 -44.85 2.90 7.15
N PHE A 41 -44.38 2.23 8.20
CA PHE A 41 -44.30 0.78 8.29
C PHE A 41 -45.66 0.12 8.64
N ALA A 42 -46.53 0.81 9.38
CA ALA A 42 -47.90 0.39 9.66
C ALA A 42 -48.84 0.43 8.43
N LEU A 43 -48.43 1.10 7.34
CA LEU A 43 -49.16 1.13 6.07
C LEU A 43 -48.90 -0.11 5.18
N LYS A 44 -48.07 -1.07 5.63
CA LYS A 44 -47.74 -2.30 4.91
C LYS A 44 -48.60 -3.48 5.36
N SER A 45 -48.73 -4.51 4.54
CA SER A 45 -49.59 -5.65 4.89
C SER A 45 -48.99 -6.51 6.02
N GLU A 46 -49.84 -7.12 6.84
CA GLU A 46 -49.40 -8.00 7.95
C GLU A 46 -48.52 -9.17 7.45
N ALA A 47 -48.74 -9.64 6.21
CA ALA A 47 -47.93 -10.67 5.58
C ALA A 47 -46.49 -10.20 5.26
N GLU A 48 -46.31 -8.95 4.85
CA GLU A 48 -44.99 -8.34 4.63
C GLU A 48 -44.27 -8.08 5.96
N ILE A 49 -45.00 -7.54 6.94
CA ILE A 49 -44.47 -7.24 8.29
C ILE A 49 -44.01 -8.53 8.98
N GLY A 50 -44.85 -9.57 9.01
CA GLY A 50 -44.53 -10.88 9.58
C GLY A 50 -43.43 -11.65 8.82
N GLY A 51 -43.12 -11.25 7.59
CA GLY A 51 -42.00 -11.77 6.81
C GLY A 51 -40.64 -11.28 7.31
N ILE A 52 -40.54 -10.07 7.85
CA ILE A 52 -39.25 -9.40 8.12
C ILE A 52 -38.49 -10.05 9.27
N SER A 53 -39.19 -10.52 10.32
CA SER A 53 -38.55 -11.31 11.38
C SER A 53 -37.96 -12.62 10.84
N LYS A 54 -38.61 -13.27 9.87
CA LYS A 54 -38.07 -14.47 9.20
C LYS A 54 -36.87 -14.12 8.31
N LEU A 55 -36.94 -13.03 7.54
CA LEU A 55 -35.83 -12.55 6.71
C LEU A 55 -34.60 -12.20 7.54
N ARG A 56 -34.75 -11.47 8.66
CA ARG A 56 -33.64 -11.12 9.57
C ARG A 56 -33.03 -12.35 10.25
N ASN A 57 -33.84 -13.32 10.66
CA ASN A 57 -33.34 -14.59 11.20
C ASN A 57 -32.61 -15.44 10.13
N ASN A 58 -33.11 -15.46 8.89
CA ASN A 58 -32.44 -16.13 7.78
C ASN A 58 -31.12 -15.44 7.40
N LEU A 59 -31.11 -14.10 7.30
CA LEU A 59 -29.88 -13.32 7.10
C LEU A 59 -28.84 -13.62 8.18
N LYS A 60 -29.23 -13.63 9.46
CA LYS A 60 -28.33 -13.99 10.57
C LYS A 60 -27.77 -15.41 10.44
N ARG A 61 -28.58 -16.38 9.97
CA ARG A 61 -28.12 -17.75 9.69
C ARG A 61 -27.15 -17.82 8.52
N SER A 62 -27.41 -17.07 7.43
CA SER A 62 -26.52 -17.02 6.26
C SER A 62 -25.20 -16.31 6.57
N VAL A 63 -25.20 -15.28 7.42
CA VAL A 63 -23.98 -14.64 7.94
C VAL A 63 -23.16 -15.62 8.80
N LEU A 64 -23.81 -16.38 9.68
CA LEU A 64 -23.13 -17.42 10.48
C LEU A 64 -22.64 -18.63 9.65
N ALA A 65 -23.04 -18.73 8.39
CA ALA A 65 -22.63 -19.77 7.45
C ALA A 65 -21.73 -19.23 6.31
N ASP A 66 -21.37 -17.95 6.35
CA ASP A 66 -20.64 -17.19 5.31
C ASP A 66 -21.20 -17.35 3.88
N ASP A 67 -22.52 -17.50 3.76
CA ASP A 67 -23.20 -17.71 2.47
C ASP A 67 -23.50 -16.37 1.79
N HIS A 68 -22.50 -15.79 1.10
CA HIS A 68 -22.65 -14.48 0.43
C HIS A 68 -23.83 -14.41 -0.55
N LYS A 69 -24.28 -15.53 -1.14
CA LYS A 69 -25.44 -15.56 -2.04
C LYS A 69 -26.74 -15.33 -1.27
N ASN A 70 -26.95 -16.05 -0.18
CA ASN A 70 -28.14 -15.85 0.66
C ASN A 70 -28.07 -14.58 1.52
N ILE A 71 -26.88 -14.14 1.95
CA ILE A 71 -26.67 -12.82 2.57
C ILE A 71 -27.14 -11.73 1.60
N LEU A 72 -26.71 -11.75 0.33
CA LEU A 72 -27.15 -10.80 -0.70
C LEU A 72 -28.66 -10.84 -0.94
N ALA A 73 -29.25 -12.04 -1.03
CA ALA A 73 -30.68 -12.21 -1.27
C ALA A 73 -31.54 -11.66 -0.11
N PHE A 74 -31.25 -12.06 1.14
CA PHE A 74 -32.04 -11.63 2.29
C PHE A 74 -31.83 -10.16 2.64
N SER A 75 -30.60 -9.64 2.55
CA SER A 75 -30.34 -8.20 2.75
C SER A 75 -31.07 -7.34 1.71
N LYS A 76 -31.07 -7.73 0.43
CA LYS A 76 -31.80 -7.02 -0.63
C LYS A 76 -33.30 -6.99 -0.40
N GLU A 77 -33.91 -8.11 0.01
CA GLU A 77 -35.34 -8.13 0.33
C GLU A 77 -35.68 -7.36 1.61
N ILE A 78 -34.81 -7.36 2.62
CA ILE A 78 -34.98 -6.48 3.78
C ILE A 78 -34.91 -5.01 3.37
N LEU A 79 -33.94 -4.60 2.53
CA LEU A 79 -33.84 -3.22 2.02
C LEU A 79 -35.03 -2.81 1.14
N ARG A 80 -35.62 -3.76 0.40
CA ARG A 80 -36.88 -3.53 -0.36
C ARG A 80 -38.06 -3.21 0.57
N LEU A 81 -38.05 -3.74 1.80
CA LEU A 81 -39.09 -3.53 2.80
C LEU A 81 -38.77 -2.39 3.78
N ILE A 82 -37.50 -2.14 4.09
CA ILE A 82 -36.98 -1.12 4.99
C ILE A 82 -35.72 -0.48 4.35
N PRO A 83 -35.87 0.55 3.49
CA PRO A 83 -34.75 1.16 2.77
C PRO A 83 -33.71 1.92 3.63
N LYS A 84 -33.92 2.00 4.94
CA LYS A 84 -33.04 2.64 5.95
C LYS A 84 -32.60 1.64 7.03
N ASP A 85 -32.52 0.35 6.70
CA ASP A 85 -32.00 -0.69 7.58
C ASP A 85 -30.47 -0.74 7.48
N ASP A 86 -29.78 -0.11 8.45
CA ASP A 86 -28.32 0.01 8.46
C ASP A 86 -27.61 -1.35 8.46
N LEU A 87 -28.19 -2.35 9.14
CA LEU A 87 -27.64 -3.70 9.24
C LEU A 87 -27.78 -4.46 7.92
N ALA A 88 -28.94 -4.37 7.27
CA ALA A 88 -29.14 -4.94 5.93
C ALA A 88 -28.31 -4.20 4.87
N ASN A 89 -28.13 -2.87 4.99
CA ASN A 89 -27.28 -2.08 4.11
C ASN A 89 -25.81 -2.51 4.22
N TYR A 90 -25.31 -2.71 5.45
CA TYR A 90 -23.98 -3.29 5.68
C TYR A 90 -23.82 -4.66 5.03
N TYR A 91 -24.74 -5.60 5.30
CA TYR A 91 -24.63 -6.96 4.77
C TYR A 91 -24.82 -7.04 3.25
N PHE A 92 -25.64 -6.16 2.67
CA PHE A 92 -25.74 -5.98 1.22
C PHE A 92 -24.41 -5.50 0.63
N ALA A 93 -23.78 -4.48 1.24
CA ALA A 93 -22.49 -3.98 0.81
C ALA A 93 -21.36 -5.03 0.94
N TYR A 94 -21.33 -5.76 2.05
CA TYR A 94 -20.40 -6.87 2.29
C TYR A 94 -20.56 -7.99 1.26
N ALA A 95 -21.78 -8.46 0.99
CA ALA A 95 -21.97 -9.52 0.00
C ALA A 95 -21.62 -9.07 -1.43
N ASN A 96 -21.93 -7.83 -1.82
CA ASN A 96 -21.50 -7.29 -3.12
C ASN A 96 -19.96 -7.14 -3.22
N TYR A 97 -19.26 -6.90 -2.11
CA TYR A 97 -17.79 -6.89 -2.06
C TYR A 97 -17.21 -8.26 -2.46
N SER A 98 -17.75 -9.35 -1.89
CA SER A 98 -17.34 -10.73 -2.23
C SER A 98 -17.62 -11.10 -3.69
N PHE A 99 -18.59 -10.46 -4.35
CA PHE A 99 -18.80 -10.53 -5.81
C PHE A 99 -18.01 -9.48 -6.61
N GLY A 100 -16.92 -8.94 -6.04
CA GLY A 100 -15.96 -8.04 -6.71
C GLY A 100 -16.32 -6.54 -6.69
N SER A 101 -17.49 -6.15 -6.18
CA SER A 101 -17.98 -4.77 -6.25
C SER A 101 -17.58 -3.92 -5.04
N ARG A 102 -16.27 -3.68 -4.86
CA ARG A 102 -15.69 -2.94 -3.70
C ARG A 102 -16.35 -1.59 -3.40
N ARG A 103 -16.94 -0.93 -4.41
CA ARG A 103 -17.64 0.35 -4.26
C ARG A 103 -18.71 0.35 -3.16
N TYR A 104 -19.54 -0.68 -3.05
CA TYR A 104 -20.64 -0.67 -2.07
C TYR A 104 -20.14 -0.56 -0.62
N LEU A 105 -19.04 -1.23 -0.29
CA LEU A 105 -18.44 -1.18 1.04
C LEU A 105 -17.72 0.15 1.31
N PHE A 106 -17.11 0.75 0.28
CA PHE A 106 -16.56 2.11 0.34
C PHE A 106 -17.64 3.17 0.55
N ASP A 107 -18.75 3.10 -0.20
CA ASP A 107 -19.89 4.02 -0.08
C ASP A 107 -20.58 3.86 1.29
N PHE A 108 -20.59 2.64 1.86
CA PHE A 108 -21.06 2.38 3.23
C PHE A 108 -20.12 2.96 4.30
N TYR A 109 -18.80 2.71 4.24
CA TYR A 109 -17.87 3.24 5.24
C TYR A 109 -17.81 4.78 5.23
N ASN A 110 -17.97 5.42 4.08
CA ASN A 110 -18.03 6.88 3.97
C ASN A 110 -19.41 7.49 4.28
N HIS A 111 -20.41 6.68 4.67
CA HIS A 111 -21.73 7.20 5.01
C HIS A 111 -21.68 8.08 6.26
N THR A 112 -22.38 9.22 6.24
CA THR A 112 -22.24 10.31 7.23
C THR A 112 -23.23 10.24 8.39
N VAL A 113 -24.24 9.36 8.31
CA VAL A 113 -25.30 9.22 9.32
C VAL A 113 -24.83 8.34 10.48
N GLN A 114 -25.03 8.79 11.73
CA GLN A 114 -24.62 8.04 12.92
C GLN A 114 -25.55 6.85 13.21
N ILE A 115 -25.17 5.66 12.72
CA ILE A 115 -25.71 4.36 13.13
C ILE A 115 -25.58 4.21 14.65
N LYS A 116 -26.66 3.79 15.35
CA LYS A 116 -26.71 3.65 16.82
C LYS A 116 -27.15 2.27 17.32
N SER A 117 -28.24 1.71 16.81
CA SER A 117 -28.78 0.42 17.24
C SER A 117 -27.88 -0.76 16.87
N ASP A 118 -27.44 -0.80 15.62
CA ASP A 118 -26.79 -1.97 15.02
C ASP A 118 -25.26 -1.86 14.95
N ALA A 119 -24.71 -0.73 15.41
CA ALA A 119 -23.29 -0.39 15.29
C ALA A 119 -22.36 -1.44 15.92
N GLU A 120 -22.68 -1.99 17.09
CA GLU A 120 -21.85 -3.03 17.72
C GLU A 120 -21.85 -4.35 16.93
N THR A 121 -23.00 -4.77 16.41
CA THR A 121 -23.11 -5.97 15.56
C THR A 121 -22.29 -5.79 14.28
N ILE A 122 -22.41 -4.64 13.63
CA ILE A 122 -21.69 -4.28 12.40
C ILE A 122 -20.18 -4.22 12.68
N ILE A 123 -19.73 -3.52 13.72
CA ILE A 123 -18.30 -3.39 14.07
C ILE A 123 -17.68 -4.72 14.49
N THR A 124 -18.43 -5.59 15.17
CA THR A 124 -17.97 -6.94 15.51
C THR A 124 -17.74 -7.77 14.24
N HIS A 125 -18.68 -7.72 13.29
CA HIS A 125 -18.53 -8.40 11.99
C HIS A 125 -17.40 -7.80 11.14
N ILE A 126 -17.27 -6.47 11.07
CA ILE A 126 -16.15 -5.80 10.39
C ILE A 126 -14.82 -6.25 10.99
N THR A 127 -14.70 -6.30 12.31
CA THR A 127 -13.46 -6.72 12.97
C THR A 127 -13.03 -8.12 12.55
N GLU A 128 -13.97 -9.06 12.52
CA GLU A 128 -13.69 -10.44 12.12
C GLU A 128 -13.45 -10.60 10.61
N TYR A 129 -14.23 -9.92 9.75
CA TYR A 129 -14.27 -10.18 8.29
C TYR A 129 -13.76 -9.06 7.37
N SER A 130 -13.25 -7.93 7.89
CA SER A 130 -12.67 -6.88 7.03
C SER A 130 -11.40 -7.32 6.32
N ASP A 131 -11.26 -6.91 5.06
CA ASP A 131 -10.03 -6.96 4.29
C ASP A 131 -8.96 -5.99 4.85
N VAL A 132 -7.68 -6.39 4.79
CA VAL A 132 -6.56 -5.58 5.29
C VAL A 132 -6.36 -4.27 4.51
N ARG A 133 -6.78 -4.21 3.25
CA ARG A 133 -6.65 -3.04 2.35
C ARG A 133 -7.63 -1.91 2.68
N ASP A 134 -8.63 -2.16 3.53
CA ASP A 134 -9.67 -1.19 3.89
C ASP A 134 -9.44 -0.54 5.28
N LYS A 135 -8.27 -0.78 5.91
CA LYS A 135 -7.90 -0.35 7.28
C LYS A 135 -8.34 1.08 7.62
N SER A 136 -7.92 2.07 6.85
CA SER A 136 -8.18 3.49 7.16
C SER A 136 -9.67 3.85 7.09
N LEU A 137 -10.45 3.18 6.23
CA LEU A 137 -11.90 3.36 6.14
C LEU A 137 -12.58 2.75 7.36
N VAL A 138 -12.11 1.58 7.80
CA VAL A 138 -12.61 0.89 8.99
C VAL A 138 -12.26 1.63 10.28
N GLU A 139 -11.01 2.09 10.46
CA GLU A 139 -10.63 2.94 11.62
C GLU A 139 -11.49 4.21 11.67
N ASN A 140 -11.69 4.89 10.53
CA ASN A 140 -12.56 6.07 10.44
C ASN A 140 -14.05 5.77 10.67
N PHE A 141 -14.53 4.56 10.39
CA PHE A 141 -15.89 4.13 10.70
C PHE A 141 -16.03 3.84 12.20
N ILE A 142 -15.16 2.98 12.77
CA ILE A 142 -15.20 2.62 14.19
C ILE A 142 -15.06 3.87 15.08
N ALA A 143 -14.16 4.80 14.74
CA ALA A 143 -13.97 6.06 15.46
C ALA A 143 -15.19 7.00 15.49
N ARG A 144 -16.19 6.82 14.60
CA ARG A 144 -17.45 7.61 14.57
C ARG A 144 -18.63 6.90 15.24
N HIS A 145 -18.62 5.56 15.26
CA HIS A 145 -19.78 4.76 15.66
C HIS A 145 -19.59 4.03 17.00
N ASN A 146 -18.38 3.54 17.32
CA ASN A 146 -18.03 3.00 18.63
C ASN A 146 -16.51 3.09 18.88
N PRO A 147 -16.00 4.23 19.39
CA PRO A 147 -14.55 4.45 19.54
C PRO A 147 -13.85 3.41 20.43
N GLU A 148 -14.53 2.85 21.44
CA GLU A 148 -13.95 1.89 22.39
C GLU A 148 -13.51 0.58 21.73
N LYS A 149 -14.07 0.24 20.58
CA LYS A 149 -13.71 -0.98 19.81
C LYS A 149 -12.47 -0.78 18.94
N ILE A 150 -11.89 0.43 18.82
CA ILE A 150 -10.81 0.71 17.86
C ILE A 150 -9.52 -0.08 18.14
N ASP A 151 -9.16 -0.26 19.41
CA ASP A 151 -7.94 -1.00 19.76
C ASP A 151 -8.15 -2.52 19.70
N ALA A 152 -9.37 -3.00 19.96
CA ALA A 152 -9.75 -4.39 19.65
C ALA A 152 -9.65 -4.67 18.14
N TYR A 153 -10.10 -3.74 17.29
CA TYR A 153 -9.91 -3.82 15.85
C TYR A 153 -8.43 -3.82 15.45
N ARG A 154 -7.61 -2.92 16.00
CA ARG A 154 -6.16 -2.84 15.72
C ARG A 154 -5.42 -4.11 16.10
N ASN A 155 -5.77 -4.73 17.24
CA ASN A 155 -5.18 -6.00 17.66
C ASN A 155 -5.55 -7.13 16.68
N LYS A 156 -6.83 -7.24 16.28
CA LYS A 156 -7.26 -8.23 15.28
C LYS A 156 -6.65 -7.96 13.90
N TYR A 157 -6.50 -6.69 13.51
CA TYR A 157 -5.84 -6.28 12.26
C TYR A 157 -4.35 -6.68 12.24
N THR A 158 -3.63 -6.45 13.34
CA THR A 158 -2.23 -6.89 13.47
C THR A 158 -2.11 -8.41 13.39
N GLN A 159 -3.03 -9.16 14.02
CA GLN A 159 -3.07 -10.62 13.87
C GLN A 159 -3.33 -11.03 12.41
N LYS A 160 -4.30 -10.42 11.72
CA LYS A 160 -4.57 -10.66 10.30
C LYS A 160 -3.36 -10.41 9.40
N LEU A 161 -2.54 -9.39 9.68
CA LEU A 161 -1.28 -9.18 8.94
C LEU A 161 -0.30 -10.34 9.17
N ILE A 162 -0.12 -10.79 10.41
CA ILE A 162 0.72 -11.94 10.74
C ILE A 162 0.19 -13.22 10.09
N ASP A 163 -1.14 -13.39 10.02
CA ASP A 163 -1.77 -14.54 9.36
C ASP A 163 -1.55 -14.51 7.83
N GLU A 164 -1.73 -13.36 7.18
CA GLU A 164 -1.41 -13.18 5.75
C GLU A 164 0.09 -13.34 5.44
N GLU A 165 0.99 -12.89 6.32
CA GLU A 165 2.44 -13.15 6.24
C GLU A 165 2.79 -14.63 6.45
N ASN A 166 1.97 -15.37 7.21
CA ASN A 166 2.10 -16.82 7.37
C ASN A 166 1.57 -17.58 6.15
N TYR A 167 0.48 -17.14 5.53
CA TYR A 167 -0.04 -17.72 4.28
C TYR A 167 0.75 -17.29 3.03
N SER A 168 1.63 -16.29 3.16
CA SER A 168 2.43 -15.78 2.05
C SER A 168 3.44 -16.81 1.52
N SER A 169 3.42 -16.99 0.20
CA SER A 169 4.18 -17.96 -0.60
C SER A 169 5.67 -17.58 -0.75
N ILE A 170 6.34 -17.33 0.38
CA ILE A 170 7.75 -16.87 0.46
C ILE A 170 8.73 -17.98 0.86
N PRO A 171 10.04 -17.85 0.53
CA PRO A 171 11.08 -18.74 1.01
C PRO A 171 11.13 -18.88 2.54
N ARG A 172 11.43 -20.10 3.00
CA ARG A 172 11.66 -20.45 4.40
C ARG A 172 12.92 -21.35 4.46
N ASP A 173 13.49 -21.51 5.64
CA ASP A 173 14.66 -22.37 5.83
C ASP A 173 14.27 -23.84 5.99
N VAL A 174 13.23 -24.13 6.79
CA VAL A 174 12.80 -25.49 7.15
C VAL A 174 11.33 -25.71 6.85
N PHE A 175 11.01 -26.78 6.10
CA PHE A 175 9.66 -27.34 6.03
C PHE A 175 9.51 -28.41 7.12
N ILE A 176 8.47 -28.32 7.95
CA ILE A 176 8.19 -29.27 9.04
C ILE A 176 7.01 -30.18 8.64
N SER A 177 7.33 -31.42 8.26
CA SER A 177 6.39 -32.52 8.04
C SER A 177 6.14 -33.26 9.37
N PHE A 178 4.87 -33.45 9.72
CA PHE A 178 4.44 -34.10 10.97
C PHE A 178 3.01 -34.64 10.82
N ARG A 179 2.55 -35.55 11.71
CA ARG A 179 1.13 -35.93 11.75
C ARG A 179 0.34 -34.88 12.55
N SER A 180 -0.84 -34.48 12.08
CA SER A 180 -1.68 -33.48 12.76
C SER A 180 -2.06 -33.80 14.22
N THR A 181 -2.02 -35.07 14.64
CA THR A 181 -2.22 -35.51 16.03
C THR A 181 -1.01 -35.27 16.94
N GLU A 182 0.14 -34.89 16.37
CA GLU A 182 1.43 -34.66 17.03
C GLU A 182 1.78 -33.17 17.10
N ILE A 183 0.74 -32.31 17.07
CA ILE A 183 0.89 -30.85 17.01
C ILE A 183 1.69 -30.26 18.18
N GLU A 184 1.68 -30.89 19.35
CA GLU A 184 2.42 -30.44 20.53
C GLU A 184 3.94 -30.48 20.29
N ILE A 185 4.49 -31.64 19.93
CA ILE A 185 5.92 -31.81 19.62
C ILE A 185 6.31 -31.03 18.35
N ALA A 186 5.41 -30.91 17.37
CA ALA A 186 5.67 -30.09 16.19
C ALA A 186 5.75 -28.58 16.50
N THR A 187 4.94 -28.10 17.44
CA THR A 187 4.96 -26.71 17.93
C THR A 187 6.18 -26.45 18.81
N GLU A 188 6.62 -27.43 19.59
CA GLU A 188 7.87 -27.36 20.36
C GLU A 188 9.09 -27.30 19.44
N VAL A 189 9.18 -28.19 18.44
CA VAL A 189 10.22 -28.19 17.41
C VAL A 189 10.25 -26.86 16.64
N LEU A 190 9.08 -26.37 16.21
CA LEU A 190 8.92 -25.06 15.57
C LEU A 190 9.51 -23.94 16.45
N GLY A 191 9.04 -23.84 17.70
CA GLY A 191 9.46 -22.80 18.63
C GLY A 191 10.93 -22.88 19.05
N VAL A 192 11.54 -24.06 18.96
CA VAL A 192 12.97 -24.30 19.18
C VAL A 192 13.80 -23.82 17.99
N LEU A 193 13.37 -24.10 16.75
CA LEU A 193 14.06 -23.69 15.52
C LEU A 193 13.92 -22.18 15.24
N GLU A 194 12.75 -21.60 15.45
CA GLU A 194 12.52 -20.17 15.21
C GLU A 194 13.22 -19.27 16.26
N LYS A 195 13.42 -19.77 17.49
CA LYS A 195 14.29 -19.10 18.50
C LYS A 195 15.77 -19.15 18.14
N ASP A 196 16.20 -20.09 17.29
CA ASP A 196 17.55 -20.15 16.72
C ASP A 196 17.69 -19.30 15.43
N GLY A 197 16.62 -18.60 15.02
CA GLY A 197 16.60 -17.75 13.84
C GLY A 197 16.29 -18.46 12.53
N SER A 198 15.94 -19.76 12.54
CA SER A 198 15.56 -20.50 11.31
C SER A 198 14.11 -20.23 10.95
N ALA A 199 13.84 -19.64 9.78
CA ALA A 199 12.46 -19.37 9.35
C ALA A 199 11.74 -20.69 8.97
N CYS A 200 10.64 -21.03 9.62
CA CYS A 200 9.98 -22.32 9.42
C CYS A 200 8.66 -22.22 8.63
N TRP A 201 8.31 -23.30 7.93
CA TRP A 201 6.98 -23.55 7.38
C TRP A 201 6.37 -24.77 8.06
N ILE A 202 5.14 -24.66 8.55
CA ILE A 202 4.39 -25.77 9.15
C ILE A 202 2.92 -25.69 8.75
N SER A 203 2.32 -26.83 8.39
CA SER A 203 0.97 -26.89 7.81
C SER A 203 -0.15 -26.42 8.77
N SER A 204 0.08 -26.47 10.08
CA SER A 204 -0.85 -25.96 11.11
C SER A 204 -0.91 -24.43 11.21
N ARG A 205 0.06 -23.70 10.64
CA ARG A 205 0.15 -22.23 10.69
C ARG A 205 0.11 -21.60 9.30
N ASN A 206 0.80 -22.22 8.34
CA ASN A 206 1.13 -21.61 7.06
C ASN A 206 0.22 -22.07 5.89
N LEU A 207 -0.76 -22.95 6.14
CA LEU A 207 -1.88 -23.19 5.23
C LEU A 207 -3.07 -22.29 5.58
N ARG A 208 -3.67 -21.66 4.56
CA ARG A 208 -4.89 -20.87 4.74
C ARG A 208 -6.08 -21.79 5.06
N PRO A 209 -6.89 -21.51 6.09
CA PRO A 209 -8.10 -22.27 6.38
C PRO A 209 -9.06 -22.34 5.17
N ASN A 210 -9.73 -23.47 5.00
CA ASN A 210 -10.71 -23.77 3.95
C ASN A 210 -10.19 -23.72 2.49
N ASP A 211 -8.90 -23.48 2.25
CA ASP A 211 -8.27 -23.48 0.91
C ASP A 211 -8.02 -24.91 0.38
N ASN A 212 -9.10 -25.68 0.25
CA ASN A 212 -9.08 -27.08 -0.15
C ASN A 212 -8.62 -27.29 -1.60
N GLU A 213 -8.85 -26.30 -2.48
CA GLU A 213 -8.50 -26.38 -3.89
C GLU A 213 -6.99 -26.21 -4.12
N ASN A 214 -6.34 -25.29 -3.39
CA ASN A 214 -4.90 -25.07 -3.50
C ASN A 214 -4.09 -25.82 -2.44
N TYR A 215 -4.72 -26.55 -1.50
CA TYR A 215 -4.07 -27.28 -0.39
C TYR A 215 -2.74 -27.97 -0.79
N TRP A 216 -2.76 -28.80 -1.84
CA TRP A 216 -1.56 -29.49 -2.32
C TRP A 216 -0.60 -28.63 -3.13
N ILE A 217 -1.09 -27.58 -3.79
CA ILE A 217 -0.26 -26.61 -4.53
C ILE A 217 0.56 -25.79 -3.51
N ASN A 218 -0.07 -25.34 -2.43
CA ASN A 218 0.57 -24.61 -1.33
C ASN A 218 1.66 -25.45 -0.64
N ILE A 219 1.40 -26.75 -0.41
CA ILE A 219 2.40 -27.70 0.13
C ILE A 219 3.55 -27.93 -0.86
N GLU A 220 3.27 -28.18 -2.14
CA GLU A 220 4.30 -28.41 -3.15
C GLU A 220 5.19 -27.17 -3.37
N ASP A 221 4.60 -25.98 -3.38
CA ASP A 221 5.32 -24.69 -3.41
C ASP A 221 6.19 -24.51 -2.14
N ALA A 222 5.63 -24.73 -0.95
CA ALA A 222 6.35 -24.57 0.33
C ALA A 222 7.54 -25.53 0.46
N ILE A 223 7.40 -26.80 0.05
CA ILE A 223 8.53 -27.74 -0.02
C ILE A 223 9.56 -27.25 -1.04
N SER A 224 9.12 -26.75 -2.21
CA SER A 224 10.04 -26.23 -3.24
C SER A 224 10.85 -25.03 -2.77
N LYS A 225 10.26 -24.15 -1.95
CA LYS A 225 10.86 -22.92 -1.41
C LYS A 225 11.59 -23.08 -0.07
N SER A 226 11.48 -24.24 0.58
CA SER A 226 12.23 -24.56 1.80
C SER A 226 13.57 -25.22 1.49
N LYS A 227 14.62 -24.96 2.28
CA LYS A 227 15.96 -25.55 2.07
C LYS A 227 16.04 -26.96 2.64
N VAL A 228 15.67 -27.11 3.92
CA VAL A 228 15.66 -28.36 4.68
C VAL A 228 14.23 -28.89 4.77
N PHE A 229 14.07 -30.21 4.60
CA PHE A 229 12.84 -30.94 4.81
C PHE A 229 12.98 -31.79 6.08
N LEU A 230 12.35 -31.35 7.16
CA LEU A 230 12.34 -32.00 8.47
C LEU A 230 11.08 -32.87 8.60
N VAL A 231 11.24 -34.13 8.98
CA VAL A 231 10.13 -35.03 9.29
C VAL A 231 10.18 -35.42 10.77
N ILE A 232 9.09 -35.18 11.48
CA ILE A 232 8.85 -35.75 12.80
C ILE A 232 8.36 -37.19 12.58
N SER A 233 9.21 -38.15 12.94
CA SER A 233 9.07 -39.57 12.56
C SER A 233 8.52 -40.41 13.71
N SER A 234 7.35 -40.99 13.47
CA SER A 234 6.62 -41.87 14.37
C SER A 234 5.84 -42.92 13.58
N HIS A 235 5.22 -43.87 14.27
CA HIS A 235 4.24 -44.79 13.68
C HIS A 235 3.15 -44.03 12.90
N GLU A 236 2.61 -42.96 13.47
CA GLU A 236 1.48 -42.22 12.91
C GLU A 236 1.86 -41.37 11.70
N SER A 237 3.02 -40.70 11.72
CA SER A 237 3.52 -39.99 10.54
C SER A 237 3.95 -40.95 9.42
N MET A 238 4.48 -42.13 9.77
CA MET A 238 4.81 -43.19 8.80
C MET A 238 3.61 -43.89 8.17
N ILE A 239 2.42 -43.92 8.78
CA ILE A 239 1.21 -44.44 8.13
C ILE A 239 0.46 -43.36 7.35
N SER A 240 0.56 -42.09 7.76
CA SER A 240 -0.08 -40.92 7.13
C SER A 240 0.08 -40.88 5.60
N ARG A 241 -0.99 -40.53 4.88
CA ARG A 241 -0.98 -40.37 3.41
C ARG A 241 -0.31 -39.07 3.00
N ASP A 242 -0.53 -38.02 3.78
CA ASP A 242 -0.12 -36.66 3.44
C ASP A 242 1.41 -36.54 3.56
N VAL A 243 1.96 -36.99 4.70
CA VAL A 243 3.40 -37.10 4.95
C VAL A 243 4.10 -37.94 3.86
N LYS A 244 3.52 -39.07 3.41
CA LYS A 244 4.08 -39.86 2.29
C LYS A 244 4.17 -39.07 0.99
N ARG A 245 3.15 -38.27 0.65
CA ARG A 245 3.18 -37.41 -0.54
C ARG A 245 4.20 -36.29 -0.36
N GLU A 246 4.30 -35.68 0.82
CA GLU A 246 5.35 -34.69 1.14
C GLU A 246 6.76 -35.27 0.97
N LEU A 247 7.01 -36.50 1.44
CA LEU A 247 8.26 -37.24 1.18
C LEU A 247 8.50 -37.46 -0.33
N ASP A 248 7.50 -37.90 -1.09
CA ASP A 248 7.63 -38.08 -2.55
C ASP A 248 7.97 -36.76 -3.27
N ILE A 249 7.40 -35.63 -2.83
CA ILE A 249 7.69 -34.29 -3.36
C ILE A 249 9.13 -33.88 -3.01
N ALA A 250 9.50 -33.97 -1.72
CA ALA A 250 10.84 -33.63 -1.24
C ALA A 250 11.94 -34.50 -1.87
N ASN A 251 11.63 -35.77 -2.19
CA ASN A 251 12.54 -36.67 -2.89
C ASN A 251 12.77 -36.25 -4.34
N LYS A 252 11.70 -35.93 -5.09
CA LYS A 252 11.78 -35.43 -6.48
C LYS A 252 12.53 -34.11 -6.58
N LEU A 253 12.38 -33.24 -5.57
CA LEU A 253 13.06 -31.95 -5.46
C LEU A 253 14.45 -32.03 -4.82
N ASN A 254 14.94 -33.25 -4.56
CA ASN A 254 16.24 -33.57 -3.95
C ASN A 254 16.58 -32.71 -2.72
N LYS A 255 15.61 -32.52 -1.81
CA LYS A 255 15.79 -31.71 -0.59
C LYS A 255 16.79 -32.35 0.36
N GLN A 256 17.49 -31.50 1.13
CA GLN A 256 18.20 -31.95 2.33
C GLN A 256 17.16 -32.41 3.37
N ARG A 257 17.45 -33.50 4.09
CA ARG A 257 16.45 -34.25 4.85
C ARG A 257 16.92 -34.44 6.29
N VAL A 258 16.06 -34.14 7.25
CA VAL A 258 16.27 -34.45 8.66
C VAL A 258 15.16 -35.35 9.14
N GLU A 259 15.52 -36.47 9.76
CA GLU A 259 14.58 -37.28 10.53
C GLU A 259 14.75 -36.97 12.02
N PHE A 260 13.68 -36.51 12.67
CA PHE A 260 13.59 -36.33 14.12
C PHE A 260 12.62 -37.38 14.66
N LYS A 261 13.17 -38.45 15.24
CA LYS A 261 12.42 -39.67 15.60
C LYS A 261 11.94 -39.59 17.04
N VAL A 262 10.62 -39.66 17.23
CA VAL A 262 9.94 -39.43 18.51
C VAL A 262 9.36 -40.69 19.15
N ASP A 263 9.45 -41.84 18.47
CA ASP A 263 9.04 -43.15 19.01
C ASP A 263 10.03 -44.27 18.65
N SER A 264 9.87 -45.44 19.29
CA SER A 264 10.67 -46.64 19.03
C SER A 264 10.15 -47.51 17.87
N SER A 265 9.22 -47.00 17.05
CA SER A 265 8.62 -47.78 15.94
C SER A 265 9.65 -48.08 14.84
N ARG A 266 9.48 -49.23 14.17
CA ARG A 266 10.37 -49.65 13.08
C ARG A 266 10.02 -48.95 11.78
N HIS A 267 11.02 -48.37 11.10
CA HIS A 267 10.81 -47.68 9.83
C HIS A 267 10.13 -48.53 8.75
N THR A 268 9.14 -47.94 8.10
CA THR A 268 8.54 -48.47 6.86
C THR A 268 9.55 -48.45 5.71
N SER A 269 9.32 -49.27 4.67
CA SER A 269 10.19 -49.30 3.48
C SER A 269 10.34 -47.93 2.81
N THR A 270 9.27 -47.12 2.80
CA THR A 270 9.29 -45.75 2.27
C THR A 270 10.26 -44.85 3.05
N PHE A 271 10.19 -44.85 4.38
CA PHE A 271 11.08 -44.04 5.21
C PHE A 271 12.52 -44.51 5.13
N LYS A 272 12.77 -45.84 5.14
CA LYS A 272 14.11 -46.41 4.94
C LYS A 272 14.77 -45.99 3.63
N TYR A 273 14.01 -45.91 2.55
CA TYR A 273 14.51 -45.45 1.26
C TYR A 273 14.68 -43.92 1.21
N PHE A 274 13.77 -43.16 1.82
CA PHE A 274 13.83 -41.70 1.83
C PHE A 274 14.98 -41.14 2.69
N PHE A 275 15.34 -41.84 3.77
CA PHE A 275 16.44 -41.51 4.69
C PHE A 275 17.65 -42.44 4.54
N ASP A 276 17.83 -43.11 3.40
CA ASP A 276 19.01 -43.97 3.20
C ASP A 276 20.32 -43.16 3.32
N GLY A 277 21.30 -43.72 4.02
CA GLY A 277 22.54 -43.02 4.42
C GLY A 277 22.38 -41.89 5.46
N ILE A 278 21.17 -41.51 5.88
CA ILE A 278 20.92 -40.41 6.82
C ILE A 278 20.66 -40.96 8.22
N LYS A 279 21.56 -40.65 9.17
CA LYS A 279 21.33 -40.96 10.60
C LYS A 279 20.21 -40.06 11.14
N TRP A 280 19.20 -40.61 11.81
CA TRP A 280 18.18 -39.81 12.48
C TRP A 280 18.72 -39.05 13.71
N ILE A 281 17.88 -38.17 14.26
CA ILE A 281 18.00 -37.61 15.60
C ILE A 281 17.02 -38.39 16.46
N ASP A 282 17.47 -38.95 17.59
CA ASP A 282 16.64 -39.79 18.45
C ASP A 282 16.17 -38.99 19.66
N ALA A 283 14.87 -38.77 19.76
CA ALA A 283 14.23 -38.05 20.85
C ALA A 283 13.51 -38.99 21.84
N THR A 284 13.69 -40.31 21.72
CA THR A 284 13.00 -41.30 22.56
C THR A 284 13.60 -41.45 23.96
N GLU A 285 14.91 -41.16 24.12
CA GLU A 285 15.63 -41.25 25.39
C GLU A 285 15.73 -39.89 26.11
N ASN A 286 16.27 -38.86 25.44
CA ASN A 286 16.26 -37.47 25.94
C ASN A 286 15.84 -36.49 24.84
N LYS A 287 14.63 -35.93 24.99
CA LYS A 287 14.07 -34.93 24.07
C LYS A 287 14.85 -33.61 24.08
N GLU A 288 15.42 -33.19 25.22
CA GLU A 288 16.13 -31.91 25.30
C GLU A 288 17.45 -31.94 24.53
N ASP A 289 18.27 -32.99 24.72
CA ASP A 289 19.49 -33.22 23.93
C ASP A 289 19.17 -33.39 22.44
N ALA A 290 18.08 -34.09 22.12
CA ALA A 290 17.62 -34.26 20.74
C ALA A 290 17.24 -32.92 20.08
N LEU A 291 16.58 -32.02 20.82
CA LEU A 291 16.25 -30.67 20.34
C LEU A 291 17.51 -29.81 20.16
N ILE A 292 18.53 -29.96 21.01
CA ILE A 292 19.83 -29.28 20.85
C ILE A 292 20.56 -29.80 19.59
N GLU A 293 20.62 -31.12 19.40
CA GLU A 293 21.18 -31.75 18.18
C GLU A 293 20.38 -31.37 16.92
N LEU A 294 19.05 -31.22 17.03
CA LEU A 294 18.19 -30.75 15.93
C LEU A 294 18.55 -29.34 15.51
N LYS A 295 18.67 -28.40 16.46
CA LYS A 295 19.14 -27.04 16.16
C LYS A 295 20.52 -27.07 15.52
N ARG A 296 21.49 -27.76 16.13
CA ARG A 296 22.87 -27.87 15.63
C ARG A 296 22.92 -28.43 14.20
N ARG A 297 22.13 -29.45 13.90
CA ARG A 297 22.11 -30.12 12.59
C ARG A 297 21.35 -29.32 11.53
N VAL A 298 20.23 -28.69 11.88
CA VAL A 298 19.51 -27.76 10.98
C VAL A 298 20.37 -26.55 10.68
N TYR A 299 21.01 -25.94 11.69
CA TYR A 299 21.97 -24.85 11.51
C TYR A 299 23.09 -25.25 10.55
N SER A 300 23.76 -26.39 10.80
CA SER A 300 24.78 -26.96 9.91
C SER A 300 24.23 -27.10 8.48
N MET A 301 23.10 -27.77 8.28
CA MET A 301 22.49 -27.95 6.95
C MET A 301 22.19 -26.62 6.25
N LEU A 302 21.76 -25.59 6.97
CA LEU A 302 21.49 -24.26 6.43
C LEU A 302 22.79 -23.50 6.08
N THR A 303 23.86 -23.64 6.88
CA THR A 303 25.18 -23.05 6.56
C THR A 303 25.93 -23.82 5.48
N ASP A 304 25.80 -25.14 5.45
CA ASP A 304 26.45 -26.06 4.51
C ASP A 304 25.75 -26.03 3.14
N THR A 305 24.43 -25.78 3.09
CA THR A 305 23.74 -25.39 1.86
C THR A 305 24.33 -24.09 1.31
N ASN A 306 24.66 -23.13 2.19
CA ASN A 306 25.27 -21.87 1.79
C ASN A 306 26.76 -22.01 1.38
N ALA A 307 27.39 -23.18 1.55
CA ALA A 307 28.68 -23.48 0.92
C ALA A 307 28.58 -23.61 -0.61
N ASN A 308 27.36 -23.76 -1.16
CA ASN A 308 27.08 -23.62 -2.60
C ASN A 308 26.44 -22.26 -2.99
N TYR A 309 25.95 -21.44 -2.05
CA TYR A 309 25.48 -20.06 -2.30
C TYR A 309 25.65 -19.16 -1.05
N SER A 310 26.51 -18.14 -1.15
CA SER A 310 27.20 -17.53 0.00
C SER A 310 26.38 -16.74 1.04
N THR A 311 26.88 -16.80 2.28
CA THR A 311 26.67 -15.97 3.50
C THR A 311 26.92 -14.45 3.31
N SER A 312 26.72 -13.49 4.22
CA SER A 312 25.98 -13.27 5.52
C SER A 312 25.84 -11.71 5.66
N PRO A 313 25.78 -10.98 6.81
CA PRO A 313 25.32 -11.21 8.20
C PRO A 313 24.07 -10.33 8.57
N ASP A 314 23.78 -9.83 9.80
CA ASP A 314 24.60 -9.17 10.87
C ASP A 314 24.91 -9.95 12.19
N THR A 315 25.97 -9.50 12.89
CA THR A 315 26.81 -10.25 13.86
C THR A 315 26.32 -10.33 15.31
N LYS A 316 26.62 -11.45 15.99
CA LYS A 316 27.54 -11.50 17.16
C LYS A 316 27.73 -12.92 17.72
N GLN A 317 28.91 -13.51 17.51
CA GLN A 317 29.38 -14.71 18.22
C GLN A 317 30.31 -14.33 19.39
N ASN A 318 30.34 -15.17 20.43
CA ASN A 318 31.42 -15.18 21.43
C ASN A 318 32.54 -16.11 20.92
N ILE A 319 33.72 -15.56 20.69
CA ILE A 319 34.90 -16.30 20.19
C ILE A 319 35.63 -16.94 21.38
N SER A 320 36.12 -18.18 21.25
CA SER A 320 36.99 -18.78 22.28
C SER A 320 38.43 -18.24 22.20
N ASP A 321 39.17 -18.24 23.31
CA ASP A 321 40.57 -17.76 23.31
C ASP A 321 41.47 -18.55 22.34
N ALA A 322 41.16 -19.82 22.09
CA ALA A 322 41.88 -20.65 21.12
C ALA A 322 41.59 -20.21 19.67
N ASP A 323 40.32 -20.06 19.30
CA ASP A 323 39.91 -19.68 17.94
C ASP A 323 40.36 -18.26 17.58
N SER A 324 40.28 -17.34 18.56
CA SER A 324 40.84 -15.98 18.48
C SER A 324 42.34 -16.02 18.12
N SER A 325 43.11 -16.91 18.75
CA SER A 325 44.54 -17.04 18.50
C SER A 325 44.87 -17.54 17.09
N ASP A 326 44.11 -18.52 16.55
CA ASP A 326 44.37 -19.05 15.20
C ASP A 326 43.83 -18.14 14.10
N PHE A 327 42.71 -17.43 14.33
CA PHE A 327 42.25 -16.35 13.44
C PHE A 327 43.34 -15.27 13.27
N ILE A 328 43.92 -14.79 14.38
CA ILE A 328 45.01 -13.81 14.36
C ILE A 328 46.23 -14.38 13.63
N ARG A 329 46.58 -15.66 13.86
CA ARG A 329 47.71 -16.34 13.20
C ARG A 329 47.52 -16.42 11.68
N LYS A 330 46.37 -16.91 11.21
CA LYS A 330 46.03 -17.02 9.77
C LYS A 330 45.98 -15.66 9.08
N THR A 331 45.36 -14.67 9.72
CA THR A 331 45.26 -13.30 9.18
C THR A 331 46.63 -12.61 9.09
N ASN A 332 47.51 -12.79 10.07
CA ASN A 332 48.87 -12.26 10.02
C ASN A 332 49.76 -13.00 9.02
N ARG A 333 49.62 -14.33 8.88
CA ARG A 333 50.28 -15.11 7.83
C ARG A 333 49.92 -14.58 6.44
N ALA A 334 48.63 -14.33 6.19
CA ALA A 334 48.18 -13.82 4.89
C ALA A 334 48.72 -12.43 4.56
N LYS A 335 48.90 -11.54 5.56
CA LYS A 335 49.55 -10.23 5.36
C LYS A 335 51.01 -10.39 4.89
N ILE A 336 51.74 -11.36 5.44
CA ILE A 336 53.12 -11.69 5.01
C ILE A 336 53.11 -12.26 3.59
N GLU A 337 52.17 -13.16 3.27
CA GLU A 337 52.02 -13.74 1.93
C GLU A 337 51.63 -12.69 0.87
N LEU A 338 50.80 -11.69 1.22
CA LEU A 338 50.50 -10.52 0.37
C LEU A 338 51.73 -9.66 0.08
N ILE A 339 52.51 -9.32 1.11
CA ILE A 339 53.77 -8.55 0.96
C ILE A 339 54.78 -9.35 0.10
N GLY A 340 54.83 -10.67 0.29
CA GLY A 340 55.62 -11.60 -0.54
C GLY A 340 55.07 -11.81 -1.96
N SER A 341 53.95 -11.19 -2.34
CA SER A 341 53.26 -11.37 -3.63
C SER A 341 52.73 -12.79 -3.91
N ASN A 342 52.62 -13.64 -2.88
CA ASN A 342 52.07 -14.99 -2.95
C ASN A 342 50.54 -14.97 -2.84
N TYR A 343 49.89 -14.27 -3.77
CA TYR A 343 48.46 -13.92 -3.68
C TYR A 343 47.51 -15.12 -3.57
N LYS A 344 47.87 -16.28 -4.16
CA LYS A 344 47.08 -17.52 -4.04
C LYS A 344 47.09 -18.06 -2.62
N ASP A 345 48.27 -18.11 -2.00
CA ASP A 345 48.43 -18.65 -0.65
C ASP A 345 47.81 -17.71 0.37
N ALA A 346 47.99 -16.39 0.20
CA ALA A 346 47.26 -15.38 0.97
C ALA A 346 45.74 -15.56 0.87
N ALA A 347 45.18 -15.71 -0.34
CA ALA A 347 43.74 -15.92 -0.52
C ALA A 347 43.23 -17.21 0.15
N ASN A 348 44.04 -18.27 0.18
CA ASN A 348 43.73 -19.51 0.90
C ASN A 348 43.77 -19.28 2.42
N SER A 349 44.88 -18.73 2.95
CA SER A 349 45.06 -18.36 4.37
C SER A 349 43.93 -17.45 4.90
N ILE A 350 43.31 -16.64 4.04
CA ILE A 350 42.20 -15.75 4.39
C ILE A 350 40.84 -16.46 4.31
N LYS A 351 40.63 -17.36 3.34
CA LYS A 351 39.42 -18.21 3.31
C LYS A 351 39.38 -19.12 4.54
N ASP A 352 40.54 -19.62 4.96
CA ASP A 352 40.79 -20.28 6.23
C ASP A 352 40.42 -19.42 7.46
N ALA A 353 40.75 -18.12 7.44
CA ALA A 353 40.43 -17.19 8.53
C ALA A 353 38.94 -16.81 8.56
N LEU A 354 38.32 -16.63 7.39
CA LEU A 354 36.88 -16.42 7.21
C LEU A 354 36.04 -17.66 7.55
N GLY A 355 36.66 -18.84 7.68
CA GLY A 355 36.04 -20.03 8.27
C GLY A 355 35.97 -19.99 9.81
N ILE A 356 36.73 -19.09 10.47
CA ILE A 356 36.74 -18.90 11.93
C ILE A 356 35.92 -17.66 12.31
N ASP A 357 36.16 -16.53 11.64
CA ASP A 357 35.34 -15.32 11.73
C ASP A 357 34.85 -14.93 10.33
N PRO A 358 33.67 -15.44 9.89
CA PRO A 358 33.04 -15.06 8.63
C PRO A 358 32.66 -13.58 8.54
N GLU A 359 32.75 -12.86 9.65
CA GLU A 359 32.28 -11.49 9.80
C GLU A 359 33.42 -10.46 9.91
N SER A 360 34.66 -10.93 9.88
CA SER A 360 35.84 -10.08 9.90
C SER A 360 35.94 -9.21 8.64
N ALA A 361 35.59 -7.93 8.79
CA ALA A 361 35.83 -6.92 7.77
C ALA A 361 37.32 -6.81 7.36
N GLU A 362 38.25 -7.16 8.25
CA GLU A 362 39.68 -7.17 7.92
C GLU A 362 40.02 -8.34 6.99
N ALA A 363 39.53 -9.54 7.30
CA ALA A 363 39.74 -10.70 6.44
C ALA A 363 39.07 -10.52 5.06
N TRP A 364 37.83 -10.01 4.99
CA TRP A 364 37.21 -9.68 3.70
C TRP A 364 37.98 -8.64 2.88
N TRP A 365 38.62 -7.65 3.54
CA TRP A 365 39.47 -6.67 2.85
C TRP A 365 40.74 -7.32 2.28
N LEU A 366 41.43 -8.13 3.07
CA LEU A 366 42.63 -8.84 2.64
C LEU A 366 42.31 -9.85 1.52
N LEU A 367 41.12 -10.47 1.54
CA LEU A 367 40.66 -11.34 0.46
C LEU A 367 40.46 -10.55 -0.84
N PHE A 368 39.87 -9.35 -0.75
CA PHE A 368 39.73 -8.47 -1.91
C PHE A 368 41.09 -8.03 -2.47
N LEU A 369 42.09 -7.76 -1.62
CA LEU A 369 43.45 -7.43 -2.08
C LEU A 369 44.12 -8.63 -2.77
N SER A 370 44.08 -9.82 -2.15
CA SER A 370 44.68 -11.05 -2.71
C SER A 370 44.01 -11.50 -4.02
N GLU A 371 42.68 -11.54 -4.11
CA GLU A 371 41.97 -11.93 -5.35
C GLU A 371 42.11 -10.93 -6.51
N ASN A 372 42.78 -9.80 -6.29
CA ASN A 372 43.09 -8.80 -7.33
C ASN A 372 44.59 -8.48 -7.42
N ASN A 373 45.45 -9.26 -6.76
CA ASN A 373 46.92 -9.15 -6.78
C ASN A 373 47.48 -7.80 -6.26
N PHE A 374 46.88 -7.24 -5.20
CA PHE A 374 47.40 -6.06 -4.50
C PHE A 374 48.15 -6.47 -3.24
N GLN A 375 49.37 -5.96 -3.03
CA GLN A 375 50.21 -6.26 -1.86
C GLN A 375 49.68 -5.57 -0.58
N SER A 376 49.06 -4.41 -0.73
CA SER A 376 48.51 -3.61 0.37
C SER A 376 47.40 -2.66 -0.09
N THR A 377 46.69 -2.06 0.87
CA THR A 377 45.70 -0.99 0.63
C THR A 377 46.29 0.16 -0.19
N GLU A 378 47.54 0.54 0.08
CA GLU A 378 48.25 1.62 -0.61
C GLU A 378 48.47 1.27 -2.08
N THR A 379 48.91 0.04 -2.39
CA THR A 379 49.09 -0.40 -3.79
C THR A 379 47.78 -0.41 -4.60
N PHE A 380 46.66 -0.72 -3.93
CA PHE A 380 45.31 -0.61 -4.51
C PHE A 380 44.89 0.86 -4.74
N LEU A 381 45.16 1.74 -3.77
CA LEU A 381 44.88 3.18 -3.91
C LEU A 381 45.71 3.83 -5.02
N ASP A 382 46.99 3.46 -5.16
CA ASP A 382 47.86 3.88 -6.26
C ASP A 382 47.40 3.34 -7.62
N TYR A 383 46.85 2.13 -7.66
CA TYR A 383 46.27 1.56 -8.87
C TYR A 383 45.06 2.36 -9.36
N ILE A 384 44.18 2.81 -8.44
CA ILE A 384 43.04 3.69 -8.75
C ILE A 384 43.51 5.08 -9.17
N ALA A 385 44.47 5.66 -8.44
CA ALA A 385 45.00 7.00 -8.70
C ALA A 385 45.59 7.16 -10.12
N LYS A 386 46.03 6.05 -10.73
CA LYS A 386 46.47 5.96 -12.14
C LYS A 386 45.32 6.06 -13.18
N LYS A 387 44.11 6.42 -12.75
CA LYS A 387 42.91 6.68 -13.57
C LYS A 387 42.51 5.52 -14.48
N GLN A 388 42.08 4.42 -13.87
CA GLN A 388 41.62 3.23 -14.60
C GLN A 388 40.29 3.46 -15.34
N THR A 389 40.07 2.66 -16.39
CA THR A 389 38.82 2.63 -17.15
C THR A 389 37.63 2.15 -16.30
N LEU A 390 36.44 2.68 -16.56
CA LEU A 390 35.20 2.32 -15.83
C LEU A 390 34.91 0.80 -15.82
N SER A 391 35.25 0.07 -16.90
CA SER A 391 35.23 -1.41 -16.93
C SER A 391 36.02 -2.02 -15.76
N LYS A 392 37.32 -1.74 -15.66
CA LYS A 392 38.19 -2.28 -14.60
C LYS A 392 37.70 -1.92 -13.20
N MET A 393 37.14 -0.72 -13.05
CA MET A 393 36.55 -0.26 -11.78
C MET A 393 35.29 -1.05 -11.43
N ALA A 394 34.45 -1.36 -12.42
CA ALA A 394 33.28 -2.22 -12.26
C ALA A 394 33.64 -3.69 -12.03
N ASP A 395 34.69 -4.20 -12.67
CA ASP A 395 35.22 -5.55 -12.44
C ASP A 395 35.63 -5.73 -10.98
N LEU A 396 36.33 -4.75 -10.40
CA LEU A 396 36.67 -4.69 -8.98
C LEU A 396 35.43 -4.56 -8.08
N TYR A 397 34.49 -3.68 -8.42
CA TYR A 397 33.26 -3.47 -7.64
C TYR A 397 32.40 -4.74 -7.58
N ASN A 398 32.41 -5.54 -8.66
CA ASN A 398 31.55 -6.71 -8.77
C ASN A 398 32.04 -7.94 -8.01
N LYS A 399 33.31 -7.98 -7.59
CA LYS A 399 33.90 -9.06 -6.78
C LYS A 399 33.09 -9.32 -5.51
N VAL A 400 32.86 -10.60 -5.19
CA VAL A 400 32.14 -11.02 -3.98
C VAL A 400 32.86 -10.49 -2.73
N ALA A 401 34.19 -10.63 -2.65
CA ALA A 401 34.99 -10.12 -1.53
C ALA A 401 34.82 -8.60 -1.28
N TYR A 402 34.66 -7.79 -2.35
CA TYR A 402 34.40 -6.36 -2.21
C TYR A 402 33.01 -6.08 -1.62
N LYS A 403 31.99 -6.78 -2.14
CA LYS A 403 30.60 -6.66 -1.69
C LYS A 403 30.44 -7.08 -0.23
N GLN A 404 31.11 -8.16 0.19
CA GLN A 404 31.17 -8.57 1.59
C GLN A 404 31.89 -7.54 2.45
N TYR A 405 33.11 -7.11 2.07
CA TYR A 405 33.82 -6.04 2.79
C TYR A 405 32.93 -4.81 3.01
N LYS A 406 32.27 -4.30 1.96
CA LYS A 406 31.37 -3.13 2.05
C LYS A 406 30.21 -3.33 3.04
N LYS A 407 29.75 -4.57 3.25
CA LYS A 407 28.75 -4.93 4.26
C LYS A 407 29.34 -4.83 5.67
N TYR A 408 30.36 -5.62 6.01
CA TYR A 408 30.98 -5.69 7.35
C TYR A 408 31.80 -4.44 7.76
N ALA A 409 32.33 -3.66 6.82
CA ALA A 409 33.33 -2.64 7.10
C ALA A 409 32.89 -1.57 8.11
N LYS A 410 33.84 -1.14 8.95
CA LYS A 410 33.76 0.13 9.68
C LYS A 410 33.63 1.27 8.68
N LYS A 411 32.61 2.09 8.89
CA LYS A 411 32.22 3.21 8.03
C LYS A 411 32.54 4.51 8.75
N ASP A 412 32.90 5.54 7.99
CA ASP A 412 33.27 6.84 8.55
C ASP A 412 32.04 7.77 8.77
N ASN A 413 32.28 9.03 9.13
CA ASN A 413 31.23 10.03 9.36
C ASN A 413 30.34 10.32 8.14
N THR A 414 30.75 9.91 6.93
CA THR A 414 29.94 9.99 5.69
C THR A 414 29.27 8.66 5.33
N GLY A 415 29.45 7.61 6.13
CA GLY A 415 28.85 6.29 5.92
C GLY A 415 29.59 5.39 4.92
N GLU A 416 30.76 5.81 4.43
CA GLU A 416 31.55 5.09 3.43
C GLU A 416 32.59 4.17 4.11
N PRO A 417 32.93 2.99 3.55
CA PRO A 417 33.96 2.11 4.11
C PRO A 417 35.35 2.76 4.08
N ILE A 418 36.06 2.73 5.21
CA ILE A 418 37.30 3.52 5.39
C ILE A 418 38.37 3.19 4.34
N ASN A 419 38.61 1.93 4.01
CA ASN A 419 39.69 1.54 3.09
C ASN A 419 39.32 1.75 1.61
N SER A 420 38.02 1.79 1.27
CA SER A 420 37.54 1.93 -0.11
C SER A 420 36.86 3.27 -0.41
N LYS A 421 36.85 4.23 0.53
CA LYS A 421 36.28 5.58 0.31
C LYS A 421 36.77 6.25 -0.98
N LYS A 422 38.08 6.21 -1.25
CA LYS A 422 38.68 6.75 -2.49
C LYS A 422 38.24 5.98 -3.74
N PHE A 423 37.92 4.69 -3.61
CA PHE A 423 37.44 3.84 -4.71
C PHE A 423 35.97 4.14 -5.04
N GLU A 424 35.10 4.23 -4.03
CA GLU A 424 33.68 4.62 -4.19
C GLU A 424 33.56 6.02 -4.81
N LYS A 425 34.32 7.00 -4.29
CA LYS A 425 34.37 8.34 -4.90
C LYS A 425 34.89 8.33 -6.33
N PHE A 426 36.00 7.65 -6.62
CA PHE A 426 36.52 7.60 -7.99
C PHE A 426 35.55 6.89 -8.95
N LEU A 427 34.84 5.86 -8.48
CA LEU A 427 33.79 5.19 -9.24
C LEU A 427 32.63 6.14 -9.55
N TYR A 428 32.20 6.97 -8.60
CA TYR A 428 31.25 8.05 -8.83
C TYR A 428 31.77 9.03 -9.90
N ASP A 429 32.97 9.59 -9.69
CA ASP A 429 33.58 10.56 -10.60
C ASP A 429 33.70 10.00 -12.05
N GLN A 430 33.97 8.70 -12.21
CA GLN A 430 33.99 8.02 -13.52
C GLN A 430 32.62 7.75 -14.13
N ILE A 431 31.59 7.44 -13.34
CA ILE A 431 30.21 7.28 -13.83
C ILE A 431 29.68 8.65 -14.29
N THR A 432 29.91 9.70 -13.50
CA THR A 432 29.49 11.07 -13.86
C THR A 432 30.26 11.58 -15.08
N ASP A 433 31.58 11.41 -15.18
CA ASP A 433 32.34 11.70 -16.42
C ASP A 433 31.85 10.86 -17.63
N TYR A 434 31.42 9.61 -17.42
CA TYR A 434 30.83 8.79 -18.48
C TYR A 434 29.46 9.30 -18.96
N ILE A 435 28.57 9.67 -18.04
CA ILE A 435 27.24 10.22 -18.34
C ILE A 435 27.36 11.57 -19.08
N ASN A 436 28.29 12.43 -18.66
CA ASN A 436 28.50 13.76 -19.25
C ASN A 436 29.12 13.73 -20.67
N LYS A 437 29.58 12.58 -21.20
CA LYS A 437 30.27 12.54 -22.51
C LYS A 437 29.33 12.88 -23.68
N PRO A 438 29.70 13.83 -24.57
CA PRO A 438 28.80 14.34 -25.61
C PRO A 438 28.68 13.43 -26.85
N LYS A 439 29.51 12.40 -27.00
CA LYS A 439 29.61 11.56 -28.22
C LYS A 439 28.92 10.19 -28.13
N LEU A 440 27.98 10.01 -27.21
CA LEU A 440 27.25 8.75 -27.03
C LEU A 440 25.73 9.02 -26.87
N PRO A 441 24.85 8.41 -27.68
CA PRO A 441 23.40 8.56 -27.50
C PRO A 441 22.94 7.92 -26.18
N ASN A 442 21.94 8.52 -25.52
CA ASN A 442 21.51 8.16 -24.14
C ASN A 442 21.30 6.66 -23.94
N LYS A 443 20.69 5.96 -24.91
CA LYS A 443 20.51 4.50 -24.87
C LYS A 443 21.84 3.75 -24.72
N SER A 444 22.88 4.12 -25.47
CA SER A 444 24.20 3.48 -25.35
C SER A 444 24.88 3.73 -24.00
N LYS A 445 24.63 4.88 -23.37
CA LYS A 445 25.13 5.18 -22.01
C LYS A 445 24.43 4.30 -20.97
N ARG A 446 23.10 4.21 -21.06
CA ARG A 446 22.26 3.34 -20.22
C ARG A 446 22.69 1.88 -20.35
N ASP A 447 22.71 1.35 -21.58
CA ASP A 447 22.99 -0.06 -21.86
C ASP A 447 24.39 -0.46 -21.35
N TYR A 448 25.38 0.43 -21.48
CA TYR A 448 26.74 0.26 -20.94
C TYR A 448 26.77 0.28 -19.39
N LEU A 449 26.11 1.24 -18.74
CA LEU A 449 26.09 1.30 -17.28
C LEU A 449 25.38 0.08 -16.68
N HIS A 450 24.31 -0.43 -17.30
CA HIS A 450 23.69 -1.69 -16.88
C HIS A 450 24.56 -2.92 -17.18
N SER A 451 25.34 -2.96 -18.27
CA SER A 451 26.18 -4.14 -18.56
C SER A 451 27.34 -4.28 -17.58
N TYR A 452 27.89 -3.17 -17.07
CA TYR A 452 29.00 -3.18 -16.11
C TYR A 452 28.56 -3.11 -14.64
N LEU A 453 27.49 -2.36 -14.32
CA LEU A 453 27.07 -2.05 -12.95
C LEU A 453 25.54 -2.16 -12.79
N PRO A 454 24.92 -3.30 -13.12
CA PRO A 454 23.45 -3.43 -13.18
C PRO A 454 22.76 -3.09 -11.85
N ASN A 455 23.36 -3.50 -10.73
CA ASN A 455 22.80 -3.38 -9.38
C ASN A 455 23.50 -2.27 -8.58
N HIS A 456 23.91 -1.19 -9.23
CA HIS A 456 24.54 -0.04 -8.58
C HIS A 456 23.56 1.14 -8.52
N ILE A 457 23.42 1.78 -7.37
CA ILE A 457 22.45 2.88 -7.18
C ILE A 457 22.61 4.02 -8.19
N LEU A 458 23.87 4.40 -8.47
CA LEU A 458 24.23 5.38 -9.50
C LEU A 458 23.75 4.98 -10.91
N THR A 459 23.70 3.69 -11.25
CA THR A 459 23.17 3.20 -12.54
C THR A 459 21.66 3.39 -12.63
N LEU A 460 20.93 3.05 -11.56
CA LEU A 460 19.47 3.24 -11.47
C LEU A 460 19.10 4.73 -11.58
N TRP A 461 19.83 5.58 -10.86
CA TRP A 461 19.68 7.03 -10.90
C TRP A 461 20.01 7.61 -12.29
N ALA A 462 21.11 7.16 -12.90
CA ALA A 462 21.50 7.56 -14.24
C ALA A 462 20.48 7.15 -15.31
N ASP A 463 19.84 5.99 -15.21
CA ASP A 463 18.78 5.58 -16.14
C ASP A 463 17.58 6.53 -16.03
N ASN A 464 17.04 6.78 -14.83
CA ASN A 464 15.90 7.68 -14.64
C ASN A 464 16.17 9.11 -15.16
N ILE A 465 17.39 9.59 -15.03
CA ILE A 465 17.83 10.89 -15.57
C ILE A 465 17.99 10.87 -17.10
N LEU A 466 18.67 9.86 -17.65
CA LEU A 466 18.91 9.73 -19.10
C LEU A 466 17.62 9.50 -19.90
N ARG A 467 16.59 8.87 -19.30
CA ARG A 467 15.23 8.76 -19.85
C ARG A 467 14.57 10.13 -20.05
N ASN A 468 14.77 11.05 -19.10
CA ASN A 468 14.16 12.39 -19.09
C ASN A 468 15.01 13.45 -19.80
N GLY A 469 16.06 13.04 -20.52
CA GLY A 469 16.85 13.92 -21.40
C GLY A 469 17.85 14.83 -20.68
N ILE A 470 17.90 14.82 -19.35
CA ILE A 470 18.91 15.50 -18.54
C ILE A 470 20.25 14.77 -18.68
N VAL A 471 21.37 15.50 -18.71
CA VAL A 471 22.70 14.94 -19.00
C VAL A 471 23.74 15.26 -17.91
N THR A 472 23.50 16.29 -17.09
CA THR A 472 24.51 16.82 -16.14
C THR A 472 23.92 17.10 -14.74
N ASP A 473 24.73 16.92 -13.69
CA ASP A 473 24.41 17.38 -12.32
C ASP A 473 24.07 18.87 -12.24
N ASN A 474 24.65 19.69 -13.11
CA ASN A 474 24.41 21.14 -13.14
C ASN A 474 22.98 21.47 -13.56
N GLU A 475 22.41 20.74 -14.51
CA GLU A 475 21.01 20.86 -14.92
C GLU A 475 20.06 20.42 -13.79
N ILE A 476 20.41 19.34 -13.08
CA ILE A 476 19.63 18.86 -11.92
C ILE A 476 19.57 19.93 -10.82
N ASN A 477 20.72 20.48 -10.42
CA ASN A 477 20.77 21.55 -9.41
C ASN A 477 20.01 22.81 -9.87
N PHE A 478 20.17 23.22 -11.13
CA PHE A 478 19.43 24.35 -11.69
C PHE A 478 17.91 24.13 -11.66
N LEU A 479 17.42 22.92 -11.94
CA LEU A 479 16.00 22.61 -11.89
C LEU A 479 15.47 22.51 -10.44
N LEU A 480 16.24 21.93 -9.51
CA LEU A 480 15.89 21.83 -8.08
C LEU A 480 15.75 23.20 -7.39
N ASP A 481 16.57 24.18 -7.80
CA ASP A 481 16.61 25.50 -7.18
C ASP A 481 15.76 26.55 -7.94
N ASN A 482 15.09 26.17 -9.04
CA ASN A 482 14.25 27.05 -9.85
C ASN A 482 12.73 26.81 -9.61
N PRO A 483 12.01 27.70 -8.89
CA PRO A 483 10.60 27.49 -8.53
C PRO A 483 9.63 27.33 -9.70
N ASN A 484 10.01 27.83 -10.89
CA ASN A 484 9.17 27.74 -12.09
C ASN A 484 9.40 26.44 -12.86
N ARG A 485 10.61 25.89 -12.82
CA ARG A 485 11.03 24.71 -13.61
C ARG A 485 11.17 23.42 -12.82
N ILE A 486 11.17 23.47 -11.48
CA ILE A 486 11.24 22.28 -10.61
C ILE A 486 10.20 21.19 -10.95
N LYS A 487 9.05 21.56 -11.53
CA LYS A 487 8.04 20.58 -11.99
C LYS A 487 8.57 19.63 -13.08
N GLU A 488 9.58 20.02 -13.85
CA GLU A 488 10.24 19.15 -14.84
C GLU A 488 10.94 17.94 -14.20
N LEU A 489 11.16 17.96 -12.88
CA LEU A 489 11.70 16.84 -12.10
C LEU A 489 10.60 15.97 -11.46
N GLU A 490 9.31 16.31 -11.58
CA GLU A 490 8.20 15.58 -10.93
C GLU A 490 8.20 14.10 -11.33
N ASN A 491 8.13 13.79 -12.62
CA ASN A 491 8.21 12.42 -13.14
C ASN A 491 9.48 11.66 -12.70
N ILE A 492 10.60 12.37 -12.47
CA ILE A 492 11.86 11.75 -12.03
C ILE A 492 11.77 11.34 -10.56
N PHE A 493 11.14 12.15 -9.72
CA PHE A 493 11.02 11.93 -8.28
C PHE A 493 9.71 11.22 -7.87
N GLU A 494 8.79 10.96 -8.79
CA GLU A 494 7.70 9.99 -8.64
C GLU A 494 8.25 8.54 -8.77
N ASP A 495 9.00 8.25 -9.84
CA ASP A 495 9.69 6.96 -10.08
C ASP A 495 10.90 6.70 -9.13
N PHE A 496 10.93 7.34 -7.95
CA PHE A 496 12.08 7.32 -7.02
C PHE A 496 11.93 6.36 -5.84
N GLU A 497 10.78 5.75 -5.62
CA GLU A 497 10.60 4.80 -4.49
C GLU A 497 11.52 3.58 -4.63
N ASP A 498 11.71 3.06 -5.85
CA ASP A 498 12.69 2.00 -6.16
C ASP A 498 14.13 2.42 -5.78
N LEU A 499 14.47 3.70 -6.00
CA LEU A 499 15.75 4.29 -5.63
C LEU A 499 15.88 4.47 -4.12
N LYS A 500 14.80 4.82 -3.41
CA LYS A 500 14.75 4.91 -1.93
C LYS A 500 14.86 3.55 -1.25
N ALA A 501 14.26 2.51 -1.85
CA ALA A 501 14.32 1.13 -1.37
C ALA A 501 15.71 0.50 -1.52
N HIS A 502 16.57 1.02 -2.40
CA HIS A 502 17.91 0.50 -2.60
C HIS A 502 18.79 0.65 -1.33
N PRO A 503 19.43 -0.41 -0.79
CA PRO A 503 20.11 -0.38 0.52
C PRO A 503 21.25 0.65 0.71
N SER A 504 21.76 1.24 -0.37
CA SER A 504 22.76 2.31 -0.33
C SER A 504 22.19 3.74 -0.36
N TYR A 505 20.87 3.91 -0.54
CA TYR A 505 20.22 5.22 -0.75
C TYR A 505 20.51 6.24 0.34
N GLN A 506 20.30 5.83 1.60
CA GLN A 506 20.44 6.69 2.78
C GLN A 506 21.87 7.25 3.00
N LYS A 507 22.86 6.78 2.21
CA LYS A 507 24.28 7.15 2.29
C LYS A 507 24.80 7.75 0.96
N SER A 508 23.89 8.06 0.03
CA SER A 508 24.22 8.60 -1.29
C SER A 508 23.86 10.09 -1.38
N HIS A 509 24.63 10.88 -2.14
CA HIS A 509 24.29 12.28 -2.41
C HIS A 509 22.93 12.43 -3.13
N ILE A 510 22.45 11.38 -3.80
CA ILE A 510 21.13 11.31 -4.44
C ILE A 510 20.00 11.62 -3.44
N LYS A 511 20.22 11.31 -2.15
CA LYS A 511 19.32 11.67 -1.06
C LYS A 511 19.17 13.19 -0.92
N ASP A 512 20.25 13.97 -1.01
CA ASP A 512 20.19 15.44 -0.94
C ASP A 512 19.35 16.00 -2.10
N TYR A 513 19.54 15.50 -3.32
CA TYR A 513 18.72 15.88 -4.47
C TYR A 513 17.22 15.58 -4.25
N SER A 514 16.88 14.44 -3.65
CA SER A 514 15.48 14.08 -3.34
C SER A 514 14.88 14.90 -2.20
N GLU A 515 15.62 15.09 -1.10
CA GLU A 515 15.17 15.90 0.04
C GLU A 515 15.04 17.37 -0.34
N ARG A 516 15.94 17.90 -1.19
CA ARG A 516 15.82 19.24 -1.80
C ARG A 516 14.64 19.32 -2.76
N PHE A 517 14.39 18.30 -3.58
CA PHE A 517 13.24 18.27 -4.48
C PHE A 517 11.94 18.44 -3.70
N TYR A 518 11.61 17.52 -2.80
CA TYR A 518 10.33 17.59 -2.08
C TYR A 518 10.20 18.88 -1.26
N LYS A 519 11.27 19.31 -0.58
CA LYS A 519 11.31 20.55 0.23
C LYS A 519 11.13 21.83 -0.59
N ASN A 520 11.56 21.87 -1.85
CA ASN A 520 11.33 23.02 -2.72
C ASN A 520 10.00 22.90 -3.48
N TYR A 521 9.59 21.68 -3.86
CA TYR A 521 8.35 21.44 -4.59
C TYR A 521 7.12 21.69 -3.70
N GLU A 522 7.16 21.27 -2.44
CA GLU A 522 6.12 21.56 -1.45
C GLU A 522 5.87 23.06 -1.32
N LYS A 523 6.92 23.90 -1.23
CA LYS A 523 6.78 25.37 -1.18
C LYS A 523 6.09 25.94 -2.42
N VAL A 524 6.36 25.36 -3.60
CA VAL A 524 5.72 25.78 -4.86
C VAL A 524 4.25 25.38 -4.88
N ILE A 525 3.89 24.21 -4.33
CA ILE A 525 2.50 23.77 -4.16
C ILE A 525 1.79 24.68 -3.13
N GLN A 526 2.38 24.90 -1.96
CA GLN A 526 1.85 25.78 -0.91
C GLN A 526 1.62 27.20 -1.45
N LYS A 527 2.59 27.77 -2.17
CA LYS A 527 2.43 29.09 -2.80
C LYS A 527 1.30 29.09 -3.82
N ARG A 528 1.25 28.14 -4.76
CA ARG A 528 0.15 28.04 -5.75
C ARG A 528 -1.21 27.90 -5.06
N GLY A 529 -1.28 27.24 -3.90
CA GLY A 529 -2.48 27.19 -3.05
C GLY A 529 -2.88 28.54 -2.47
N SER A 530 -1.92 29.34 -1.99
CA SER A 530 -2.16 30.73 -1.54
C SER A 530 -2.61 31.62 -2.70
N ASP A 531 -1.85 31.63 -3.80
CA ASP A 531 -2.16 32.40 -5.01
C ASP A 531 -3.58 32.09 -5.52
N LEU A 532 -3.99 30.81 -5.52
CA LEU A 532 -5.33 30.36 -5.90
C LEU A 532 -6.41 30.75 -4.88
N LYS A 533 -6.12 30.74 -3.57
CA LYS A 533 -7.05 31.20 -2.52
C LYS A 533 -7.26 32.71 -2.61
N GLU A 534 -6.22 33.50 -2.83
CA GLU A 534 -6.30 34.95 -3.03
C GLU A 534 -7.13 35.30 -4.27
N LEU A 535 -6.96 34.56 -5.37
CA LEU A 535 -7.81 34.68 -6.57
C LEU A 535 -9.26 34.30 -6.30
N GLN A 536 -9.54 33.26 -5.50
CA GLN A 536 -10.91 32.90 -5.10
C GLN A 536 -11.55 33.98 -4.20
N GLU A 537 -10.82 34.53 -3.24
CA GLU A 537 -11.31 35.62 -2.39
C GLU A 537 -11.58 36.90 -3.18
N LEU A 538 -10.72 37.26 -4.15
CA LEU A 538 -10.95 38.38 -5.06
C LEU A 538 -12.18 38.13 -5.96
N THR A 539 -12.30 36.91 -6.50
CA THR A 539 -13.42 36.51 -7.36
C THR A 539 -14.76 36.58 -6.62
N ASN A 540 -14.82 36.07 -5.38
CA ASN A 540 -16.04 36.15 -4.57
C ASN A 540 -16.43 37.60 -4.27
N LYS A 541 -15.48 38.47 -3.87
CA LYS A 541 -15.73 39.91 -3.65
C LYS A 541 -16.28 40.60 -4.91
N LEU A 542 -15.88 40.19 -6.11
CA LEU A 542 -16.42 40.71 -7.36
C LEU A 542 -17.86 40.24 -7.63
N TYR A 543 -18.25 39.03 -7.21
CA TYR A 543 -19.64 38.59 -7.23
C TYR A 543 -20.49 39.41 -6.23
N ASP A 544 -20.01 39.61 -4.99
CA ASP A 544 -20.68 40.42 -3.97
C ASP A 544 -20.87 41.88 -4.42
N GLU A 545 -19.85 42.47 -5.06
CA GLU A 545 -19.94 43.79 -5.69
C GLU A 545 -20.97 43.83 -6.83
N LEU A 546 -21.07 42.76 -7.62
CA LEU A 546 -21.99 42.69 -8.77
C LEU A 546 -23.45 42.67 -8.33
N ASP A 547 -23.84 41.82 -7.38
CA ASP A 547 -25.19 41.82 -6.81
C ASP A 547 -25.54 43.21 -6.26
N THR A 548 -24.64 43.75 -5.42
CA THR A 548 -24.76 45.08 -4.83
C THR A 548 -24.98 46.19 -5.86
N LEU A 549 -24.32 46.11 -7.03
CA LEU A 549 -24.46 47.09 -8.11
C LEU A 549 -25.74 46.87 -8.94
N LEU A 550 -26.17 45.62 -9.16
CA LEU A 550 -27.40 45.28 -9.87
C LEU A 550 -28.63 45.71 -9.06
N GLU A 551 -28.72 45.36 -7.78
CA GLU A 551 -29.78 45.81 -6.86
C GLU A 551 -29.97 47.34 -6.90
N LYS A 552 -28.86 48.06 -6.75
CA LYS A 552 -28.78 49.52 -6.72
C LYS A 552 -28.88 50.15 -8.12
N LYS A 553 -29.20 49.35 -9.16
CA LYS A 553 -29.46 49.75 -10.55
C LYS A 553 -28.27 50.47 -11.21
N LYS A 554 -27.05 50.27 -10.72
CA LYS A 554 -25.80 50.86 -11.24
C LYS A 554 -25.23 50.04 -12.41
N PHE A 555 -26.08 49.78 -13.40
CA PHE A 555 -25.81 48.81 -14.48
C PHE A 555 -24.53 49.07 -15.28
N SER A 556 -24.12 50.34 -15.47
CA SER A 556 -22.86 50.66 -16.15
C SER A 556 -21.62 50.18 -15.38
N ASN A 557 -21.65 50.29 -14.04
CA ASN A 557 -20.58 49.81 -13.17
C ASN A 557 -20.62 48.28 -13.06
N ALA A 558 -21.82 47.70 -12.95
CA ALA A 558 -22.00 46.25 -12.98
C ALA A 558 -21.48 45.65 -14.29
N LEU A 559 -21.68 46.32 -15.44
CA LEU A 559 -21.16 45.84 -16.73
C LEU A 559 -19.62 45.80 -16.75
N ALA A 560 -18.95 46.82 -16.20
CA ALA A 560 -17.50 46.85 -16.09
C ALA A 560 -16.96 45.76 -15.15
N LYS A 561 -17.59 45.57 -13.98
CA LYS A 561 -17.23 44.50 -13.04
C LYS A 561 -17.50 43.09 -13.59
N ALA A 562 -18.56 42.93 -14.35
CA ALA A 562 -18.86 41.67 -15.04
C ALA A 562 -17.89 41.39 -16.20
N GLN A 563 -17.17 42.39 -16.70
CA GLN A 563 -16.06 42.21 -17.66
C GLN A 563 -14.73 41.89 -16.95
N GLU A 564 -14.44 42.56 -15.82
CA GLU A 564 -13.28 42.26 -14.97
C GLU A 564 -13.26 40.77 -14.53
N LEU A 565 -14.43 40.25 -14.18
CA LEU A 565 -14.64 38.85 -13.78
C LEU A 565 -14.18 37.82 -14.84
N PHE A 566 -14.21 38.13 -16.15
CA PHE A 566 -13.74 37.23 -17.21
C PHE A 566 -12.23 37.06 -17.27
N TYR A 567 -11.45 37.93 -16.61
CA TYR A 567 -9.99 37.80 -16.52
C TYR A 567 -9.56 36.99 -15.29
N LEU A 568 -10.47 36.70 -14.37
CA LEU A 568 -10.18 36.12 -13.04
C LEU A 568 -10.89 34.77 -12.84
N ASP A 569 -12.15 34.66 -13.22
CA ASP A 569 -12.95 33.44 -13.11
C ASP A 569 -13.08 32.74 -14.47
N ASN A 570 -12.32 31.65 -14.66
CA ASN A 570 -12.49 30.78 -15.83
C ASN A 570 -13.49 29.62 -15.59
N SER A 571 -13.83 29.28 -14.34
CA SER A 571 -14.55 28.03 -14.00
C SER A 571 -16.07 28.17 -13.87
N SER A 572 -16.58 29.31 -13.39
CA SER A 572 -18.01 29.52 -13.14
C SER A 572 -18.77 29.88 -14.42
N GLU A 573 -20.03 29.45 -14.55
CA GLU A 573 -20.92 29.89 -15.61
C GLU A 573 -21.69 31.17 -15.24
N ASP A 574 -21.80 31.47 -13.94
CA ASP A 574 -22.54 32.64 -13.41
C ASP A 574 -22.05 33.96 -14.01
N LYS A 575 -20.75 34.09 -14.32
CA LYS A 575 -20.17 35.27 -14.99
C LYS A 575 -20.89 35.67 -16.29
N TYR A 576 -21.36 34.68 -17.07
CA TYR A 576 -22.12 34.95 -18.28
C TYR A 576 -23.52 35.51 -17.96
N MET A 577 -24.14 35.05 -16.87
CA MET A 577 -25.44 35.54 -16.40
C MET A 577 -25.33 36.97 -15.83
N TYR A 578 -24.33 37.26 -15.01
CA TYR A 578 -24.06 38.62 -14.52
C TYR A 578 -23.81 39.61 -15.66
N LEU A 579 -23.01 39.22 -16.66
CA LEU A 579 -22.75 40.03 -17.85
C LEU A 579 -24.04 40.26 -18.67
N LEU A 580 -24.91 39.26 -18.77
CA LEU A 580 -26.21 39.38 -19.42
C LEU A 580 -27.15 40.34 -18.66
N LEU A 581 -27.32 40.15 -17.35
CA LEU A 581 -28.16 40.98 -16.47
C LEU A 581 -27.74 42.46 -16.52
N ALA A 582 -26.44 42.74 -16.41
CA ALA A 582 -25.90 44.10 -16.52
C ALA A 582 -26.14 44.70 -17.92
N LYS A 583 -25.91 43.92 -18.99
CA LYS A 583 -26.10 44.36 -20.38
C LYS A 583 -27.57 44.69 -20.72
N VAL A 584 -28.53 43.94 -20.19
CA VAL A 584 -29.97 44.17 -20.44
C VAL A 584 -30.65 45.06 -19.40
N LYS A 585 -29.94 45.44 -18.32
CA LYS A 585 -30.46 46.23 -17.20
C LYS A 585 -31.59 45.51 -16.44
N ALA A 586 -31.31 44.30 -16.00
CA ALA A 586 -32.14 43.51 -15.08
C ALA A 586 -31.42 43.40 -13.73
N ARG A 587 -32.17 43.37 -12.61
CA ARG A 587 -31.57 43.23 -11.28
C ARG A 587 -31.26 41.79 -10.88
N SER A 588 -32.11 40.84 -11.29
CA SER A 588 -31.94 39.41 -11.06
C SER A 588 -32.57 38.59 -12.20
N THR A 589 -32.43 37.26 -12.16
CA THR A 589 -32.97 36.34 -13.16
C THR A 589 -34.49 36.48 -13.35
N VAL A 590 -35.23 36.88 -12.31
CA VAL A 590 -36.69 37.14 -12.35
C VAL A 590 -37.06 38.35 -13.23
N GLU A 591 -36.21 39.38 -13.27
CA GLU A 591 -36.42 40.59 -14.09
C GLU A 591 -35.89 40.46 -15.52
N LEU A 592 -35.01 39.49 -15.78
CA LEU A 592 -34.30 39.27 -17.05
C LEU A 592 -35.25 39.32 -18.26
N TYR A 593 -36.35 38.58 -18.22
CA TYR A 593 -37.35 38.57 -19.31
C TYR A 593 -38.00 39.95 -19.55
N ASP A 594 -38.46 40.63 -18.50
CA ASP A 594 -39.13 41.94 -18.63
C ASP A 594 -38.14 43.02 -19.11
N SER A 595 -36.85 42.87 -18.82
CA SER A 595 -35.79 43.77 -19.31
C SER A 595 -35.29 43.42 -20.71
N ILE A 596 -35.31 42.15 -21.14
CA ILE A 596 -35.10 41.75 -22.54
C ILE A 596 -36.23 42.30 -23.43
N LEU A 597 -37.50 42.15 -23.03
CA LEU A 597 -38.64 42.65 -23.83
C LEU A 597 -38.61 44.16 -24.08
N LYS A 598 -38.04 44.95 -23.16
CA LYS A 598 -37.88 46.41 -23.28
C LYS A 598 -36.83 46.82 -24.32
N GLN A 599 -35.94 45.92 -24.74
CA GLN A 599 -34.93 46.23 -25.77
C GLN A 599 -35.57 46.28 -27.18
N LYS A 600 -34.94 47.00 -28.12
CA LYS A 600 -35.47 47.11 -29.49
C LYS A 600 -35.45 45.75 -30.18
N LYS A 601 -36.26 45.59 -31.23
CA LYS A 601 -36.38 44.32 -31.98
C LYS A 601 -35.02 43.81 -32.51
N PHE A 602 -34.15 44.73 -32.93
CA PHE A 602 -32.78 44.44 -33.36
C PHE A 602 -31.92 43.95 -32.19
N ASP A 603 -31.85 44.73 -31.11
CA ASP A 603 -31.06 44.43 -29.91
C ASP A 603 -31.44 43.07 -29.30
N ARG A 604 -32.74 42.74 -29.22
CA ARG A 604 -33.23 41.43 -28.76
C ARG A 604 -32.71 40.26 -29.60
N LYS A 605 -32.74 40.40 -30.93
CA LYS A 605 -32.21 39.39 -31.84
C LYS A 605 -30.71 39.18 -31.57
N HIS A 606 -29.95 40.27 -31.51
CA HIS A 606 -28.50 40.21 -31.27
C HIS A 606 -28.10 39.74 -29.86
N ILE A 607 -28.97 39.88 -28.85
CA ILE A 607 -28.78 39.27 -27.52
C ILE A 607 -28.92 37.75 -27.60
N ILE A 608 -29.98 37.25 -28.22
CA ILE A 608 -30.27 35.80 -28.34
C ILE A 608 -29.22 35.10 -29.22
N GLU A 609 -28.75 35.76 -30.28
CA GLU A 609 -27.67 35.27 -31.17
C GLU A 609 -26.26 35.48 -30.60
N SER A 610 -26.10 35.89 -29.33
CA SER A 610 -24.78 36.15 -28.74
C SER A 610 -24.15 34.92 -28.07
N ILE A 611 -22.82 34.83 -28.12
CA ILE A 611 -22.02 33.76 -27.48
C ILE A 611 -22.31 33.64 -25.97
N ILE A 612 -22.64 34.74 -25.30
CA ILE A 612 -23.05 34.75 -23.88
C ILE A 612 -24.32 33.90 -23.69
N PHE A 613 -25.29 34.09 -24.58
CA PHE A 613 -26.58 33.42 -24.55
C PHE A 613 -26.45 31.95 -24.97
N GLU A 614 -25.61 31.66 -25.97
CA GLU A 614 -25.24 30.28 -26.35
C GLU A 614 -24.53 29.52 -25.21
N LYS A 615 -23.62 30.17 -24.48
CA LYS A 615 -22.93 29.57 -23.33
C LYS A 615 -23.90 29.25 -22.19
N LEU A 616 -24.81 30.17 -21.87
CA LEU A 616 -25.87 29.93 -20.88
C LEU A 616 -26.90 28.89 -21.35
N TYR A 617 -27.12 28.74 -22.65
CA TYR A 617 -27.98 27.67 -23.20
C TYR A 617 -27.37 26.28 -23.02
N ARG A 618 -26.05 26.16 -23.20
CA ARG A 618 -25.29 24.91 -23.03
C ARG A 618 -24.96 24.58 -21.55
N SER A 619 -25.26 25.49 -20.62
CA SER A 619 -25.01 25.34 -19.19
C SER A 619 -26.00 24.37 -18.53
N GLU A 620 -25.50 23.43 -17.74
CA GLU A 620 -26.38 22.57 -16.92
C GLU A 620 -27.21 23.40 -15.93
N LYS A 621 -26.63 24.46 -15.36
CA LYS A 621 -27.30 25.36 -14.42
C LYS A 621 -28.37 26.22 -15.11
N TYR A 622 -28.08 26.79 -16.29
CA TYR A 622 -28.89 27.86 -16.88
C TYR A 622 -29.76 27.46 -18.09
N SER A 623 -29.49 26.32 -18.73
CA SER A 623 -30.19 25.85 -19.94
C SER A 623 -31.70 26.09 -19.93
N HIS A 624 -32.41 25.55 -18.93
CA HIS A 624 -33.87 25.68 -18.80
C HIS A 624 -34.38 27.13 -18.75
N LEU A 625 -33.67 28.05 -18.09
CA LEU A 625 -34.03 29.47 -18.06
C LEU A 625 -33.83 30.14 -19.42
N ILE A 626 -32.80 29.73 -20.17
CA ILE A 626 -32.54 30.27 -21.51
C ILE A 626 -33.53 29.71 -22.54
N ASP A 627 -33.83 28.41 -22.49
CA ASP A 627 -34.95 27.78 -23.22
C ASP A 627 -36.26 28.53 -22.99
N ASP A 628 -36.61 28.77 -21.72
CA ASP A 628 -37.83 29.47 -21.33
C ASP A 628 -37.90 30.88 -21.92
N ILE A 629 -36.78 31.62 -21.89
CA ILE A 629 -36.66 32.96 -22.50
C ILE A 629 -36.76 32.89 -24.03
N ILE A 630 -36.16 31.90 -24.70
CA ILE A 630 -36.27 31.72 -26.16
C ILE A 630 -37.73 31.48 -26.56
N LEU A 631 -38.42 30.58 -25.85
CA LEU A 631 -39.82 30.26 -26.11
C LEU A 631 -40.73 31.47 -25.86
N HIS A 632 -40.54 32.16 -24.73
CA HIS A 632 -41.33 33.33 -24.35
C HIS A 632 -41.13 34.56 -25.24
N VAL A 633 -39.90 34.83 -25.71
CA VAL A 633 -39.62 35.99 -26.59
C VAL A 633 -40.16 35.77 -28.00
N ASN A 634 -40.24 34.52 -28.47
CA ASN A 634 -40.65 34.19 -29.83
C ASN A 634 -42.14 33.80 -29.99
N TYR A 635 -42.74 33.04 -29.05
CA TYR A 635 -43.98 32.31 -29.35
C TYR A 635 -45.26 32.78 -28.62
N LYS A 636 -45.24 33.17 -27.33
CA LYS A 636 -46.43 33.74 -26.63
C LYS A 636 -46.13 34.31 -25.23
N LYS A 637 -47.03 35.19 -24.74
CA LYS A 637 -47.06 35.63 -23.33
C LYS A 637 -47.57 34.50 -22.42
N VAL A 638 -46.80 34.14 -21.40
CA VAL A 638 -47.24 33.32 -20.25
C VAL A 638 -47.44 34.24 -19.02
N LYS A 639 -48.12 33.74 -17.98
CA LYS A 639 -48.30 34.46 -16.70
C LYS A 639 -46.97 34.60 -15.95
N LYS A 640 -46.78 35.71 -15.23
CA LYS A 640 -45.53 36.04 -14.51
C LYS A 640 -45.07 34.94 -13.53
N ASN A 641 -46.01 34.25 -12.90
CA ASN A 641 -45.78 33.22 -11.88
C ASN A 641 -45.23 31.90 -12.45
N ASN A 642 -45.17 31.73 -13.77
CA ASN A 642 -44.68 30.51 -14.43
C ASN A 642 -43.22 30.62 -14.90
N ARG A 643 -42.57 31.76 -14.70
CA ARG A 643 -41.19 31.99 -15.14
C ARG A 643 -40.22 31.21 -14.25
N ILE A 644 -39.20 30.63 -14.87
CA ILE A 644 -38.10 30.02 -14.13
C ILE A 644 -37.28 31.12 -13.45
N SER A 645 -36.93 30.90 -12.18
CA SER A 645 -35.99 31.72 -11.40
C SER A 645 -34.80 30.86 -11.00
N MET A 646 -33.59 31.41 -11.06
CA MET A 646 -32.36 30.69 -10.71
C MET A 646 -31.49 31.57 -9.82
N ASN A 647 -31.07 31.01 -8.69
CA ASN A 647 -30.27 31.71 -7.71
C ASN A 647 -28.81 31.88 -8.17
N LEU A 648 -28.30 33.08 -8.02
CA LEU A 648 -26.90 33.44 -8.27
C LEU A 648 -26.06 33.31 -7.00
N ARG A 649 -24.73 33.31 -7.15
CA ARG A 649 -23.77 33.35 -6.04
C ARG A 649 -23.88 34.67 -5.26
N GLY A 650 -24.74 34.67 -4.24
CA GLY A 650 -24.96 35.82 -3.34
C GLY A 650 -26.43 35.98 -2.92
N GLU A 651 -27.38 35.37 -3.66
CA GLU A 651 -28.82 35.40 -3.35
C GLU A 651 -29.19 34.46 -2.16
N ASN A 652 -28.66 34.78 -0.98
CA ASN A 652 -29.04 34.26 0.33
C ASN A 652 -29.44 35.44 1.24
N ASN A 653 -30.73 35.80 1.25
CA ASN A 653 -31.38 36.51 2.36
C ASN A 653 -32.91 36.34 2.29
N GLU A 654 -33.48 35.92 3.42
CA GLU A 654 -34.88 36.09 3.86
C GLU A 654 -36.05 35.82 2.89
N VAL A 655 -36.66 34.64 3.06
CA VAL A 655 -38.13 34.49 3.25
C VAL A 655 -38.36 33.52 4.41
#